data_AF-A0A4R1LVN2-F1
#
_entry.id   AF-A0A4R1LVN2-F1
#
_cell.length_a   1.000
_cell.length_b   1.000
_cell.length_c   1.000
_cell.angle_alpha   90.00
_cell.angle_beta   90.00
_cell.angle_gamma   90.00
#
_symmetry.space_group_name_H-M   'P 1'
#
loop_
_entity.id
_entity.type
_entity.pdbx_description
1 polymer ?
#
loop_
_entity_poly.entity_id
_entity_poly.type
_entity_poly.pdbx_seq_one_letter_code
_entity_poly.pdbx_strand_id
1 'polypeptide(L)'
;MASDLPISTLIKILERDYFNENWISENNFEPESKSLITNKIIKAATEILSYYILFFLSGEYCRLIEDKERNDYLGQLEKYLHEVANQIDIKTHPAESEELQLCFSINIIQLFNNYIKPPLVYLTRDLENQFSIDRKKKLVRAIKITTISKSFDEEVQDYLKGFDIILWSTNIEHFNYHLNPTVLRNFLLYQKESSELKIDEVLKKAIISKINFLLVKLLYRNITQNNEDEEVFFYSFNQEEDESLSIDNIELDKKLQNWSDVIDIHYNFHADYKNEQRKRVNLIYEKVRKNYTYGDYHALIKIYKDDYKNEEQIDNLFNDINEIKPVSSFEKYAKKISTSYVFNNRISFLCGSKNGESGRSEYYRELFYTIKNHQNNNFIRNFFPWLKLGITLSKRIDKLSDNLLNEAMFREFKVLLGLLEDTVRKLEEAFQWSEYKKFIPFQMSFEECHSDYIIYDTKYGDFNLFIFSSYLLPLNYKNVRAKKDDLHLKKVKYDALVTVYEKLEKVVDKVNEESEKMRKHERRSVEILAIFSAVALFSIGSLQVFSQEPVYSDPHIYYRFILSYGYSLCLFVLLIWIITRDNILKVHWVHWIIISLIVISSFLVIGYVVNYPQGSVQSVLNKEEPIISKEKAVINKIQSK
;
A
#
# COMPACT_ATOMS: atom_id res chain seq x y z
N MET A 1 33.16 -24.27 2.26
CA MET A 1 34.21 -23.40 2.82
C MET A 1 34.53 -22.42 1.72
N ALA A 2 34.00 -21.19 1.79
CA ALA A 2 34.36 -20.15 0.84
C ALA A 2 35.83 -19.77 1.10
N SER A 3 36.65 -19.76 0.06
CA SER A 3 37.99 -19.18 0.11
C SER A 3 37.84 -17.68 0.35
N ASP A 4 38.49 -17.15 1.39
CA ASP A 4 38.60 -15.71 1.56
C ASP A 4 39.60 -15.16 0.53
N LEU A 5 39.39 -13.93 0.06
CA LEU A 5 40.30 -13.24 -0.87
C LEU A 5 41.03 -12.10 -0.15
N PRO A 6 42.06 -12.39 0.69
CA PRO A 6 42.76 -11.36 1.45
C PRO A 6 43.81 -10.64 0.59
N ILE A 7 44.01 -9.35 0.87
CA ILE A 7 44.99 -8.52 0.15
C ILE A 7 46.42 -9.05 0.24
N SER A 8 46.75 -9.75 1.33
CA SER A 8 48.05 -10.40 1.51
C SER A 8 48.34 -11.47 0.46
N THR A 9 47.32 -12.11 -0.12
CA THR A 9 47.50 -13.06 -1.23
C THR A 9 47.92 -12.33 -2.50
N LEU A 10 47.29 -11.19 -2.82
CA LEU A 10 47.71 -10.34 -3.93
C LEU A 10 49.16 -9.88 -3.75
N ILE A 11 49.52 -9.37 -2.57
CA ILE A 11 50.89 -8.91 -2.30
C ILE A 11 51.91 -10.04 -2.53
N LYS A 12 51.64 -11.25 -2.02
CA LYS A 12 52.52 -12.41 -2.24
C LYS A 12 52.67 -12.78 -3.71
N ILE A 13 51.60 -12.68 -4.50
CA ILE A 13 51.65 -12.93 -5.95
C ILE A 13 52.47 -11.84 -6.63
N LEU A 14 52.29 -10.57 -6.24
CA LEU A 14 53.07 -9.46 -6.77
C LEU A 14 54.57 -9.63 -6.49
N GLU A 15 54.94 -9.99 -5.28
CA GLU A 15 56.32 -10.28 -4.88
C GLU A 15 56.91 -11.48 -5.62
N ARG A 16 56.15 -12.57 -5.77
CA ARG A 16 56.64 -13.81 -6.39
C ARG A 16 56.82 -13.65 -7.90
N ASP A 17 55.83 -13.09 -8.59
CA ASP A 17 55.71 -13.18 -10.04
C ASP A 17 56.24 -11.93 -10.77
N TYR A 18 56.26 -10.76 -10.11
CA TYR A 18 56.58 -9.50 -10.78
C TYR A 18 57.73 -8.73 -10.09
N PHE A 19 57.70 -8.62 -8.76
CA PHE A 19 58.59 -7.77 -7.97
C PHE A 19 59.47 -8.57 -6.98
N ASN A 20 60.05 -9.68 -7.42
CA ASN A 20 60.97 -10.47 -6.60
C ASN A 20 62.29 -9.72 -6.35
N GLU A 21 63.15 -10.15 -5.42
CA GLU A 21 64.35 -9.39 -5.01
C GLU A 21 65.27 -8.93 -6.17
N ASN A 22 65.27 -9.68 -7.28
CA ASN A 22 66.08 -9.45 -8.48
C ASN A 22 65.27 -8.93 -9.67
N TRP A 23 64.08 -8.36 -9.45
CA TRP A 23 63.22 -7.91 -10.54
C TRP A 23 63.83 -6.75 -11.34
N ILE A 24 64.74 -6.01 -10.71
CA ILE A 24 65.70 -5.07 -11.29
C ILE A 24 67.08 -5.63 -10.97
N SER A 25 67.74 -6.28 -11.93
CA SER A 25 69.09 -6.82 -11.75
C SER A 25 70.16 -5.76 -12.06
N GLU A 26 71.18 -5.65 -11.21
CA GLU A 26 72.29 -4.68 -11.32
C GLU A 26 73.21 -4.89 -12.55
N ASN A 27 73.10 -6.02 -13.27
CA ASN A 27 73.97 -6.35 -14.39
C ASN A 27 73.23 -6.42 -15.73
N ASN A 28 73.60 -5.48 -16.61
CA ASN A 28 73.27 -5.31 -18.03
C ASN A 28 71.89 -4.72 -18.37
N PHE A 29 71.82 -3.39 -18.28
CA PHE A 29 70.83 -2.54 -18.91
C PHE A 29 71.10 -2.42 -20.42
N GLU A 30 70.80 -3.49 -21.16
CA GLU A 30 70.52 -3.38 -22.60
C GLU A 30 69.06 -2.92 -22.81
N PRO A 31 68.70 -2.31 -23.95
CA PRO A 31 67.33 -1.88 -24.24
C PRO A 31 66.26 -2.98 -24.04
N GLU A 32 66.65 -4.24 -24.24
CA GLU A 32 65.79 -5.42 -24.01
C GLU A 32 65.42 -5.60 -22.53
N SER A 33 66.32 -5.27 -21.59
CA SER A 33 66.08 -5.35 -20.14
C SER A 33 65.03 -4.33 -19.68
N LYS A 34 65.01 -3.13 -20.27
CA LYS A 34 64.01 -2.10 -19.95
C LYS A 34 62.61 -2.49 -20.42
N SER A 35 62.48 -3.01 -21.64
CA SER A 35 61.21 -3.50 -22.15
C SER A 35 60.64 -4.62 -21.28
N LEU A 36 61.50 -5.51 -20.77
CA LEU A 36 61.12 -6.56 -19.84
C LEU A 36 60.57 -6.01 -18.51
N ILE A 37 61.22 -5.00 -17.91
CA ILE A 37 60.75 -4.35 -16.68
C ILE A 37 59.42 -3.64 -16.92
N THR A 38 59.29 -2.89 -18.01
CA THR A 38 58.02 -2.24 -18.39
C THR A 38 56.89 -3.26 -18.53
N ASN A 39 57.14 -4.39 -19.20
CA ASN A 39 56.15 -5.46 -19.32
C ASN A 39 55.78 -6.05 -17.94
N LYS A 40 56.73 -6.24 -17.01
CA LYS A 40 56.42 -6.67 -15.64
C LYS A 40 55.53 -5.68 -14.90
N ILE A 41 55.77 -4.36 -15.04
CA ILE A 41 54.93 -3.31 -14.46
C ILE A 41 53.51 -3.39 -15.02
N ILE A 42 53.37 -3.51 -16.34
CA ILE A 42 52.07 -3.65 -17.01
C ILE A 42 51.34 -4.90 -16.51
N LYS A 43 52.02 -6.06 -16.48
CA LYS A 43 51.41 -7.30 -15.99
C LYS A 43 51.01 -7.23 -14.51
N ALA A 44 51.82 -6.60 -13.66
CA ALA A 44 51.46 -6.35 -12.27
C ALA A 44 50.20 -5.46 -12.15
N ALA A 45 50.07 -4.42 -12.99
CA ALA A 45 48.87 -3.59 -13.03
C ALA A 45 47.62 -4.40 -13.44
N THR A 46 47.73 -5.24 -14.47
CA THR A 46 46.64 -6.14 -14.88
C THR A 46 46.27 -7.15 -13.79
N GLU A 47 47.26 -7.63 -13.01
CA GLU A 47 47.04 -8.54 -11.89
C GLU A 47 46.26 -7.87 -10.75
N ILE A 48 46.65 -6.63 -10.39
CA ILE A 48 45.92 -5.84 -9.40
C ILE A 48 44.46 -5.65 -9.82
N LEU A 49 44.20 -5.32 -11.10
CA LEU A 49 42.84 -5.17 -11.61
C LEU A 49 42.08 -6.49 -11.63
N SER A 50 42.72 -7.59 -12.03
CA SER A 50 42.16 -8.95 -12.02
C SER A 50 41.69 -9.33 -10.62
N TYR A 51 42.52 -9.09 -9.62
CA TYR A 51 42.18 -9.30 -8.21
C TYR A 51 40.92 -8.51 -7.82
N TYR A 52 40.85 -7.22 -8.14
CA TYR A 52 39.70 -6.40 -7.77
C TYR A 52 38.43 -6.73 -8.57
N ILE A 53 38.55 -7.19 -9.81
CA ILE A 53 37.42 -7.73 -10.58
C ILE A 53 36.87 -8.97 -9.88
N LEU A 54 37.74 -9.92 -9.52
CA LEU A 54 37.37 -11.14 -8.79
C LEU A 54 36.78 -10.81 -7.41
N PHE A 55 37.35 -9.84 -6.71
CA PHE A 55 36.86 -9.33 -5.43
C PHE A 55 35.42 -8.81 -5.49
N PHE A 56 35.03 -8.18 -6.61
CA PHE A 56 33.65 -7.75 -6.85
C PHE A 56 32.74 -8.90 -7.30
N LEU A 57 33.24 -9.78 -8.15
CA LEU A 57 32.48 -10.94 -8.63
C LEU A 57 32.17 -11.95 -7.51
N SER A 58 33.05 -12.08 -6.52
CA SER A 58 32.89 -12.96 -5.36
C SER A 58 32.11 -12.33 -4.19
N GLY A 59 31.86 -11.02 -4.21
CA GLY A 59 31.11 -10.36 -3.12
C GLY A 59 31.91 -10.05 -1.86
N GLU A 60 33.22 -10.34 -1.83
CA GLU A 60 34.10 -10.15 -0.66
C GLU A 60 34.12 -8.69 -0.15
N TYR A 61 33.81 -7.72 -1.02
CA TYR A 61 33.63 -6.31 -0.63
C TYR A 61 32.55 -6.09 0.45
N CYS A 62 31.57 -6.98 0.58
CA CYS A 62 30.57 -6.91 1.65
C CYS A 62 31.16 -7.18 3.03
N ARG A 63 32.24 -7.97 3.12
CA ARG A 63 32.91 -8.34 4.37
C ARG A 63 33.87 -7.26 4.87
N LEU A 64 34.43 -6.44 3.97
CA LEU A 64 35.28 -5.28 4.33
C LEU A 64 34.62 -4.26 5.25
N ILE A 65 33.29 -4.25 5.36
CA ILE A 65 32.53 -3.33 6.21
C ILE A 65 32.69 -3.66 7.69
N GLU A 66 33.02 -4.92 8.01
CA GLU A 66 33.07 -5.42 9.38
C GLU A 66 34.42 -5.19 10.03
N ASP A 67 35.43 -4.92 9.21
CA ASP A 67 36.79 -4.82 9.65
C ASP A 67 37.09 -3.43 10.22
N LYS A 68 37.41 -3.37 11.52
CA LYS A 68 37.88 -2.13 12.17
C LYS A 68 39.20 -1.64 11.56
N GLU A 69 39.88 -2.50 10.82
CA GLU A 69 41.11 -2.27 10.08
C GLU A 69 40.88 -2.00 8.59
N ARG A 70 39.71 -1.50 8.18
CA ARG A 70 39.43 -1.06 6.80
C ARG A 70 40.49 -0.13 6.19
N ASN A 71 41.06 0.77 7.00
CA ASN A 71 42.17 1.63 6.58
C ASN A 71 43.48 0.84 6.38
N ASP A 72 43.62 -0.29 7.07
CA ASP A 72 44.76 -1.20 6.94
C ASP A 72 44.67 -2.02 5.64
N TYR A 73 43.49 -2.50 5.24
CA TYR A 73 43.35 -3.31 4.00
C TYR A 73 43.89 -2.60 2.74
N LEU A 74 43.50 -1.34 2.52
CA LEU A 74 44.03 -0.56 1.38
C LEU A 74 45.39 0.06 1.67
N GLY A 75 45.69 0.34 2.94
CA GLY A 75 46.99 0.87 3.37
C GLY A 75 48.13 -0.12 3.19
N GLN A 76 47.90 -1.42 3.37
CA GLN A 76 48.88 -2.48 3.17
C GLN A 76 49.38 -2.52 1.73
N LEU A 77 48.46 -2.58 0.76
CA LEU A 77 48.83 -2.57 -0.66
C LEU A 77 49.48 -1.23 -1.04
N GLU A 78 48.93 -0.10 -0.61
CA GLU A 78 49.51 1.22 -0.89
C GLU A 78 50.95 1.32 -0.41
N LYS A 79 51.22 0.90 0.83
CA LYS A 79 52.56 0.92 1.42
C LYS A 79 53.52 0.03 0.63
N TYR A 80 53.10 -1.19 0.31
CA TYR A 80 53.88 -2.12 -0.51
C TYR A 80 54.23 -1.52 -1.88
N LEU A 81 53.25 -0.92 -2.58
CA LEU A 81 53.48 -0.32 -3.90
C LEU A 81 54.45 0.87 -3.83
N HIS A 82 54.43 1.68 -2.76
CA HIS A 82 55.41 2.75 -2.56
C HIS A 82 56.82 2.20 -2.26
N GLU A 83 56.93 1.10 -1.51
CA GLU A 83 58.21 0.43 -1.26
C GLU A 83 58.81 -0.10 -2.56
N VAL A 84 58.00 -0.71 -3.43
CA VAL A 84 58.43 -1.17 -4.77
C VAL A 84 58.84 0.02 -5.66
N ALA A 85 58.09 1.12 -5.65
CA ALA A 85 58.44 2.33 -6.40
C ALA A 85 59.82 2.87 -5.98
N ASN A 86 60.11 2.92 -4.68
CA ASN A 86 61.41 3.40 -4.18
C ASN A 86 62.59 2.52 -4.63
N GLN A 87 62.37 1.23 -4.91
CA GLN A 87 63.43 0.36 -5.42
C GLN A 87 63.89 0.75 -6.82
N ILE A 88 63.01 1.33 -7.65
CA ILE A 88 63.36 1.81 -8.99
C ILE A 88 64.40 2.94 -8.86
N ASP A 89 64.16 3.91 -7.98
CA ASP A 89 65.08 5.04 -7.75
C ASP A 89 66.44 4.59 -7.20
N ILE A 90 66.46 3.55 -6.38
CA ILE A 90 67.68 3.07 -5.73
C ILE A 90 68.52 2.19 -6.67
N LYS A 91 67.88 1.37 -7.51
CA LYS A 91 68.54 0.29 -8.28
C LYS A 91 68.76 0.61 -9.77
N THR A 92 68.36 1.78 -10.26
CA THR A 92 68.48 2.14 -11.69
C THR A 92 69.28 3.43 -11.92
N HIS A 93 69.84 3.60 -13.13
CA HIS A 93 70.56 4.82 -13.51
C HIS A 93 69.57 6.00 -13.64
N PRO A 94 69.94 7.26 -13.29
CA PRO A 94 68.97 8.37 -13.19
C PRO A 94 68.11 8.64 -14.43
N ALA A 95 68.65 8.49 -15.64
CA ALA A 95 67.91 8.73 -16.89
C ALA A 95 66.88 7.63 -17.20
N GLU A 96 67.14 6.39 -16.80
CA GLU A 96 66.22 5.26 -16.98
C GLU A 96 65.21 5.16 -15.84
N SER A 97 65.63 5.59 -14.63
CA SER A 97 64.78 5.72 -13.46
C SER A 97 63.58 6.61 -13.74
N GLU A 98 63.77 7.73 -14.43
CA GLU A 98 62.67 8.69 -14.71
C GLU A 98 61.55 8.05 -15.55
N GLU A 99 61.89 7.30 -16.60
CA GLU A 99 60.90 6.69 -17.49
C GLU A 99 60.23 5.46 -16.87
N LEU A 100 61.00 4.61 -16.16
CA LEU A 100 60.45 3.48 -15.43
C LEU A 100 59.57 3.94 -14.27
N GLN A 101 59.96 5.01 -13.56
CA GLN A 101 59.12 5.65 -12.55
C GLN A 101 57.86 6.23 -13.15
N LEU A 102 57.95 6.88 -14.31
CA LEU A 102 56.77 7.39 -15.00
C LEU A 102 55.82 6.24 -15.37
N CYS A 103 56.35 5.14 -15.91
CA CYS A 103 55.57 3.95 -16.24
C CYS A 103 54.90 3.32 -15.01
N PHE A 104 55.65 3.14 -13.92
CA PHE A 104 55.14 2.61 -12.65
C PHE A 104 54.10 3.54 -12.03
N SER A 105 54.39 4.83 -12.01
CA SER A 105 53.51 5.87 -11.48
C SER A 105 52.19 5.89 -12.23
N ILE A 106 52.21 5.87 -13.57
CA ILE A 106 51.00 5.84 -14.40
C ILE A 106 50.25 4.52 -14.18
N ASN A 107 50.86 3.37 -14.46
CA ASN A 107 50.13 2.11 -14.55
C ASN A 107 49.78 1.48 -13.20
N ILE A 108 50.47 1.82 -12.11
CA ILE A 108 50.24 1.22 -10.80
C ILE A 108 49.78 2.25 -9.78
N ILE A 109 50.58 3.29 -9.51
CA ILE A 109 50.28 4.23 -8.41
C ILE A 109 49.04 5.06 -8.71
N GLN A 110 48.96 5.68 -9.90
CA GLN A 110 47.81 6.48 -10.32
C GLN A 110 46.58 5.59 -10.54
N LEU A 111 46.76 4.40 -11.12
CA LEU A 111 45.69 3.41 -11.25
C LEU A 111 45.07 3.11 -9.88
N PHE A 112 45.88 2.72 -8.90
CA PHE A 112 45.38 2.38 -7.57
C PHE A 112 44.77 3.58 -6.85
N ASN A 113 45.48 4.71 -6.80
CA ASN A 113 45.06 5.87 -6.02
C ASN A 113 43.90 6.66 -6.62
N ASN A 114 43.73 6.64 -7.94
CA ASN A 114 42.69 7.43 -8.61
C ASN A 114 41.50 6.58 -9.07
N TYR A 115 41.70 5.31 -9.42
CA TYR A 115 40.65 4.47 -10.03
C TYR A 115 40.16 3.34 -9.13
N ILE A 116 41.02 2.74 -8.30
CA ILE A 116 40.61 1.60 -7.45
C ILE A 116 40.20 2.07 -6.05
N LYS A 117 41.12 2.74 -5.34
CA LYS A 117 40.96 3.10 -3.93
C LYS A 117 39.79 4.05 -3.68
N PRO A 118 39.60 5.17 -4.43
CA PRO A 118 38.51 6.09 -4.14
C PRO A 118 37.13 5.46 -4.34
N PRO A 119 36.81 4.81 -5.48
CA PRO A 119 35.50 4.18 -5.65
C PRO A 119 35.24 3.06 -4.66
N LEU A 120 36.26 2.28 -4.28
CA LEU A 120 36.11 1.27 -3.24
C LEU A 120 35.75 1.93 -1.90
N VAL A 121 36.53 2.90 -1.40
CA VAL A 121 36.23 3.64 -0.15
C VAL A 121 34.81 4.21 -0.17
N TYR A 122 34.41 4.77 -1.31
CA TYR A 122 33.06 5.27 -1.53
C TYR A 122 32.01 4.16 -1.43
N LEU A 123 32.10 3.10 -2.22
CA LEU A 123 31.18 1.97 -2.16
C LEU A 123 31.06 1.45 -0.73
N THR A 124 32.19 1.17 -0.10
CA THR A 124 32.24 0.63 1.25
C THR A 124 31.46 1.52 2.25
N ARG A 125 31.60 2.86 2.15
CA ARG A 125 30.87 3.82 3.01
C ARG A 125 29.37 3.85 2.73
N ASP A 126 28.97 3.63 1.48
CA ASP A 126 27.54 3.54 1.16
C ASP A 126 26.94 2.23 1.67
N LEU A 127 27.68 1.12 1.57
CA LEU A 127 27.26 -0.15 2.13
C LEU A 127 27.13 -0.07 3.65
N GLU A 128 28.04 0.60 4.37
CA GLU A 128 27.90 0.89 5.79
C GLU A 128 26.57 1.61 6.09
N ASN A 129 26.24 2.65 5.32
CA ASN A 129 24.98 3.39 5.47
C ASN A 129 23.75 2.54 5.10
N GLN A 130 23.87 1.64 4.12
CA GLN A 130 22.80 0.73 3.72
C GLN A 130 22.56 -0.34 4.79
N PHE A 131 23.61 -1.01 5.26
CA PHE A 131 23.55 -2.15 6.19
C PHE A 131 23.17 -1.71 7.61
N SER A 132 23.62 -0.53 8.03
CA SER A 132 23.17 0.09 9.29
C SER A 132 21.71 0.52 9.24
N ILE A 133 21.11 0.65 8.04
CA ILE A 133 19.80 1.28 7.82
C ILE A 133 19.79 2.69 8.42
N ASP A 134 20.94 3.37 8.41
CA ASP A 134 21.08 4.69 8.98
C ASP A 134 20.30 5.73 8.16
N ARG A 135 19.80 6.72 8.88
CA ARG A 135 18.93 7.78 8.43
C ARG A 135 19.65 8.89 7.69
N LYS A 136 20.99 8.89 7.56
CA LYS A 136 21.74 9.96 6.89
C LYS A 136 21.07 10.30 5.56
N LYS A 137 20.31 11.39 5.57
CA LYS A 137 19.48 11.82 4.45
C LYS A 137 20.41 12.53 3.50
N LYS A 138 20.43 12.10 2.24
CA LYS A 138 21.05 12.83 1.12
C LYS A 138 22.58 12.97 1.26
N LEU A 139 23.29 11.83 1.30
CA LEU A 139 24.73 11.85 1.09
C LEU A 139 24.99 12.32 -0.35
N VAL A 140 25.64 13.47 -0.51
CA VAL A 140 26.12 13.97 -1.80
C VAL A 140 27.62 13.73 -1.85
N ARG A 141 28.09 13.17 -2.95
CA ARG A 141 29.52 12.91 -3.17
C ARG A 141 30.00 13.78 -4.30
N ALA A 142 31.16 14.38 -4.09
CA ALA A 142 31.93 15.05 -5.12
C ALA A 142 33.19 14.24 -5.33
N ILE A 143 33.40 13.76 -6.55
CA ILE A 143 34.68 13.18 -6.96
C ILE A 143 35.48 14.32 -7.56
N LYS A 144 36.70 14.53 -7.07
CA LYS A 144 37.64 15.45 -7.71
C LYS A 144 37.98 14.85 -9.07
N ILE A 145 37.45 15.44 -10.14
CA ILE A 145 37.83 15.08 -11.51
C ILE A 145 39.29 15.52 -11.66
N THR A 146 40.20 14.56 -11.52
CA THR A 146 41.57 14.75 -11.97
C THR A 146 41.56 14.44 -13.46
N THR A 147 41.64 15.48 -14.29
CA THR A 147 41.87 15.34 -15.74
C THR A 147 43.27 14.79 -15.93
N ILE A 148 43.41 13.47 -15.80
CA ILE A 148 44.61 12.76 -16.18
C ILE A 148 44.30 12.19 -17.56
N SER A 149 45.06 12.67 -18.55
CA SER A 149 45.01 12.13 -19.90
C SER A 149 45.17 10.62 -19.86
N LYS A 150 44.25 9.89 -20.49
CA LYS A 150 44.33 8.43 -20.67
C LYS A 150 45.68 8.08 -21.31
N SER A 151 46.64 7.65 -20.50
CA SER A 151 47.94 7.15 -20.99
C SER A 151 48.32 5.84 -20.30
N PHE A 152 47.34 5.08 -19.81
CA PHE A 152 47.59 3.69 -19.46
C PHE A 152 47.88 2.88 -20.73
N ASP A 153 48.69 1.85 -20.57
CA ASP A 153 48.93 0.86 -21.62
C ASP A 153 47.61 0.21 -22.09
N GLU A 154 47.54 -0.21 -23.36
CA GLU A 154 46.34 -0.80 -23.97
C GLU A 154 45.84 -2.01 -23.15
N GLU A 155 46.75 -2.85 -22.64
CA GLU A 155 46.38 -4.02 -21.86
C GLU A 155 45.74 -3.61 -20.51
N VAL A 156 46.31 -2.60 -19.84
CA VAL A 156 45.77 -2.07 -18.58
C VAL A 156 44.41 -1.41 -18.80
N GLN A 157 44.20 -0.74 -19.95
CA GLN A 157 42.91 -0.11 -20.28
C GLN A 157 41.78 -1.13 -20.36
N ASP A 158 42.00 -2.31 -20.95
CA ASP A 158 40.95 -3.31 -21.07
C ASP A 158 40.57 -3.94 -19.72
N TYR A 159 41.55 -4.18 -18.83
CA TYR A 159 41.27 -4.58 -17.46
C TYR A 159 40.57 -3.47 -16.66
N LEU A 160 40.95 -2.20 -16.86
CA LEU A 160 40.31 -1.08 -16.19
C LEU A 160 38.84 -0.92 -16.63
N LYS A 161 38.53 -1.10 -17.92
CA LYS A 161 37.15 -1.15 -18.41
C LYS A 161 36.36 -2.29 -17.76
N GLY A 162 36.94 -3.48 -17.66
CA GLY A 162 36.33 -4.62 -16.98
C GLY A 162 36.02 -4.32 -15.51
N PHE A 163 36.96 -3.67 -14.81
CA PHE A 163 36.77 -3.18 -13.45
C PHE A 163 35.66 -2.13 -13.34
N ASP A 164 35.61 -1.16 -14.25
CA ASP A 164 34.58 -0.12 -14.27
C ASP A 164 33.17 -0.72 -14.48
N ILE A 165 33.05 -1.69 -15.39
CA ILE A 165 31.80 -2.41 -15.66
C ILE A 165 31.30 -3.15 -14.42
N ILE A 166 32.17 -3.93 -13.76
CA ILE A 166 31.77 -4.71 -12.58
C ILE A 166 31.44 -3.80 -11.39
N LEU A 167 32.22 -2.73 -11.19
CA LEU A 167 31.95 -1.73 -10.16
C LEU A 167 30.63 -1.01 -10.42
N TRP A 168 30.35 -0.65 -11.67
CA TRP A 168 29.08 -0.02 -12.03
C TRP A 168 27.91 -0.95 -11.76
N SER A 169 27.97 -2.21 -12.23
CA SER A 169 26.88 -3.18 -12.03
C SER A 169 26.63 -3.43 -10.53
N THR A 170 27.69 -3.54 -9.73
CA THR A 170 27.63 -3.66 -8.26
C THR A 170 26.92 -2.46 -7.63
N ASN A 171 27.26 -1.23 -8.03
CA ASN A 171 26.58 -0.03 -7.53
C ASN A 171 25.09 -0.02 -7.89
N ILE A 172 24.72 -0.48 -9.09
CA ILE A 172 23.32 -0.57 -9.51
C ILE A 172 22.57 -1.57 -8.65
N GLU A 173 23.11 -2.77 -8.42
CA GLU A 173 22.47 -3.79 -7.58
C GLU A 173 22.21 -3.30 -6.15
N HIS A 174 23.17 -2.58 -5.55
CA HIS A 174 23.04 -2.12 -4.18
C HIS A 174 22.15 -0.90 -4.02
N PHE A 175 22.28 0.10 -4.89
CA PHE A 175 21.75 1.44 -4.62
C PHE A 175 20.73 1.94 -5.65
N ASN A 176 20.59 1.26 -6.78
CA ASN A 176 19.75 1.73 -7.87
C ASN A 176 18.94 0.61 -8.55
N TYR A 177 18.66 -0.48 -7.82
CA TYR A 177 18.06 -1.69 -8.36
C TYR A 177 16.55 -1.55 -8.61
N HIS A 178 16.20 -0.87 -9.71
CA HIS A 178 14.83 -0.62 -10.13
C HIS A 178 14.73 -0.60 -11.67
N LEU A 179 13.54 -0.88 -12.20
CA LEU A 179 13.30 -0.81 -13.63
C LEU A 179 13.40 0.64 -14.13
N ASN A 180 14.39 0.92 -14.98
CA ASN A 180 14.66 2.24 -15.54
C ASN A 180 15.26 2.08 -16.95
N PRO A 181 14.71 2.74 -17.99
CA PRO A 181 15.24 2.66 -19.36
C PRO A 181 16.74 3.00 -19.48
N THR A 182 17.23 3.96 -18.69
CA THR A 182 18.66 4.32 -18.65
C THR A 182 19.52 3.17 -18.13
N VAL A 183 19.04 2.46 -17.11
CA VAL A 183 19.74 1.30 -16.54
C VAL A 183 19.75 0.15 -17.55
N LEU A 184 18.61 -0.10 -18.21
CA LEU A 184 18.47 -1.11 -19.25
C LEU A 184 19.47 -0.86 -20.41
N ARG A 185 19.48 0.36 -20.95
CA ARG A 185 20.40 0.79 -22.01
C ARG A 185 21.87 0.57 -21.62
N ASN A 186 22.24 0.96 -20.41
CA ASN A 186 23.62 0.83 -19.96
C ASN A 186 24.02 -0.66 -19.78
N PHE A 187 23.12 -1.53 -19.31
CA PHE A 187 23.41 -2.97 -19.27
C PHE A 187 23.62 -3.56 -20.68
N LEU A 188 22.82 -3.15 -21.67
CA LEU A 188 23.02 -3.56 -23.07
C LEU A 188 24.38 -3.09 -23.60
N LEU A 189 24.73 -1.82 -23.35
CA LEU A 189 26.03 -1.27 -23.74
C LEU A 189 27.18 -2.07 -23.11
N TYR A 190 27.12 -2.31 -21.79
CA TYR A 190 28.17 -3.05 -21.10
C TYR A 190 28.21 -4.53 -21.45
N GLN A 191 27.09 -5.14 -21.85
CA GLN A 191 27.08 -6.48 -22.42
C GLN A 191 27.92 -6.53 -23.70
N LYS A 192 27.70 -5.59 -24.64
CA LYS A 192 28.47 -5.49 -25.88
C LYS A 192 29.95 -5.18 -25.60
N GLU A 193 30.23 -4.15 -24.80
CA GLU A 193 31.61 -3.80 -24.43
C GLU A 193 32.35 -4.95 -23.73
N SER A 194 31.68 -5.71 -22.86
CA SER A 194 32.29 -6.86 -22.17
C SER A 194 32.72 -7.97 -23.14
N SER A 195 32.01 -8.15 -24.25
CA SER A 195 32.36 -9.14 -25.28
C SER A 195 33.64 -8.79 -26.04
N GLU A 196 33.98 -7.50 -26.09
CA GLU A 196 35.15 -6.96 -26.81
C GLU A 196 36.40 -6.84 -25.92
N LEU A 197 36.27 -7.03 -24.60
CA LEU A 197 37.40 -6.96 -23.66
C LEU A 197 38.48 -8.00 -23.96
N LYS A 198 39.75 -7.57 -23.97
CA LYS A 198 40.95 -8.42 -24.06
C LYS A 198 41.53 -8.69 -22.67
N ILE A 199 40.77 -9.35 -21.81
CA ILE A 199 41.18 -9.74 -20.45
C ILE A 199 41.19 -11.27 -20.31
N ASP A 200 41.56 -11.78 -19.15
CA ASP A 200 41.44 -13.21 -18.83
C ASP A 200 40.03 -13.73 -19.15
N GLU A 201 39.96 -14.85 -19.88
CA GLU A 201 38.71 -15.40 -20.40
C GLU A 201 37.77 -15.89 -19.29
N VAL A 202 38.30 -16.33 -18.14
CA VAL A 202 37.48 -16.75 -17.00
C VAL A 202 36.79 -15.52 -16.40
N LEU A 203 37.54 -14.43 -16.17
CA LEU A 203 36.97 -13.18 -15.67
C LEU A 203 35.99 -12.56 -16.65
N LYS A 204 36.32 -12.54 -17.94
CA LYS A 204 35.45 -12.03 -19.01
C LYS A 204 34.10 -12.74 -19.02
N LYS A 205 34.10 -14.07 -18.99
CA LYS A 205 32.87 -14.88 -18.95
C LYS A 205 32.06 -14.65 -17.69
N ALA A 206 32.71 -14.48 -16.54
CA ALA A 206 32.04 -14.19 -15.27
C ALA A 206 31.34 -12.81 -15.30
N ILE A 207 32.01 -11.78 -15.85
CA ILE A 207 31.43 -10.44 -16.04
C ILE A 207 30.20 -10.53 -16.95
N ILE A 208 30.32 -11.16 -18.12
CA ILE A 208 29.22 -11.31 -19.09
C ILE A 208 28.05 -12.07 -18.45
N SER A 209 28.31 -13.18 -17.75
CA SER A 209 27.28 -13.98 -17.09
C SER A 209 26.50 -13.17 -16.06
N LYS A 210 27.20 -12.35 -15.26
CA LYS A 210 26.56 -11.47 -14.28
C LYS A 210 25.69 -10.40 -14.96
N ILE A 211 26.20 -9.73 -15.99
CA ILE A 211 25.48 -8.71 -16.75
C ILE A 211 24.23 -9.29 -17.39
N ASN A 212 24.35 -10.42 -18.08
CA ASN A 212 23.24 -11.10 -18.76
C ASN A 212 22.14 -11.45 -17.76
N PHE A 213 22.50 -12.01 -16.61
CA PHE A 213 21.52 -12.37 -15.59
C PHE A 213 20.81 -11.14 -14.99
N LEU A 214 21.54 -10.05 -14.70
CA LEU A 214 20.93 -8.80 -14.23
C LEU A 214 20.00 -8.18 -15.27
N LEU A 215 20.37 -8.24 -16.55
CA LEU A 215 19.56 -7.77 -17.67
C LEU A 215 18.26 -8.59 -17.80
N VAL A 216 18.35 -9.92 -17.75
CA VAL A 216 17.17 -10.82 -17.77
C VAL A 216 16.22 -10.49 -16.62
N LYS A 217 16.72 -10.23 -15.41
CA LYS A 217 15.88 -9.82 -14.27
C LYS A 217 15.14 -8.51 -14.51
N LEU A 218 15.74 -7.54 -15.20
CA LEU A 218 15.07 -6.30 -15.57
C LEU A 218 13.95 -6.57 -16.58
N LEU A 219 14.19 -7.43 -17.56
CA LEU A 219 13.18 -7.81 -18.56
C LEU A 219 12.01 -8.57 -17.94
N TYR A 220 12.26 -9.55 -17.07
CA TYR A 220 11.20 -10.23 -16.32
C TYR A 220 10.29 -9.25 -15.56
N ARG A 221 10.90 -8.23 -14.94
CA ARG A 221 10.10 -7.20 -14.24
C ARG A 221 9.25 -6.37 -15.20
N ASN A 222 9.70 -6.13 -16.42
CA ASN A 222 8.91 -5.45 -17.44
C ASN A 222 7.67 -6.27 -17.82
N ILE A 223 7.86 -7.56 -18.10
CA ILE A 223 6.78 -8.50 -18.48
C ILE A 223 5.69 -8.56 -17.41
N THR A 224 6.06 -8.57 -16.12
CA THR A 224 5.07 -8.67 -15.01
C THR A 224 4.07 -7.51 -14.95
N GLN A 225 4.30 -6.41 -15.68
CA GLN A 225 3.55 -5.18 -15.53
C GLN A 225 2.45 -4.99 -16.57
N ASN A 226 2.71 -5.42 -17.80
CA ASN A 226 1.90 -4.96 -18.91
C ASN A 226 0.60 -5.76 -19.06
N ASN A 227 0.52 -7.01 -18.57
CA ASN A 227 -0.70 -7.86 -18.57
C ASN A 227 -1.46 -8.00 -19.93
N GLU A 228 -1.01 -7.30 -20.97
CA GLU A 228 -1.53 -7.16 -22.32
C GLU A 228 -0.29 -6.91 -23.19
N ASP A 229 -0.06 -7.79 -24.15
CA ASP A 229 1.01 -7.84 -25.17
C ASP A 229 2.45 -7.57 -24.70
N GLU A 230 3.38 -8.45 -25.09
CA GLU A 230 4.81 -8.24 -24.87
C GLU A 230 5.21 -6.87 -25.46
N GLU A 231 5.39 -5.84 -24.62
CA GLU A 231 6.14 -4.66 -25.05
C GLU A 231 7.57 -5.14 -25.33
N VAL A 232 7.80 -5.51 -26.59
CA VAL A 232 9.11 -5.84 -27.11
C VAL A 232 9.90 -4.54 -27.12
N PHE A 233 10.95 -4.49 -26.31
CA PHE A 233 11.91 -3.39 -26.43
C PHE A 233 12.67 -3.57 -27.75
N PHE A 234 12.83 -2.50 -28.50
CA PHE A 234 13.74 -2.48 -29.64
C PHE A 234 14.95 -1.63 -29.27
N TYR A 235 16.13 -2.06 -29.70
CA TYR A 235 17.35 -1.29 -29.57
C TYR A 235 18.18 -1.40 -30.84
N SER A 236 18.97 -0.35 -31.10
CA SER A 236 19.98 -0.35 -32.16
C SER A 236 21.29 0.18 -31.59
N PHE A 237 22.38 -0.48 -31.92
CA PHE A 237 23.73 -0.01 -31.61
C PHE A 237 24.27 0.76 -32.80
N ASN A 238 24.86 1.95 -32.58
CA ASN A 238 25.54 2.71 -33.63
C ASN A 238 24.71 2.95 -34.91
N GLN A 239 23.38 3.07 -34.79
CA GLN A 239 22.44 3.21 -35.92
C GLN A 239 22.39 1.99 -36.87
N GLU A 240 22.76 0.80 -36.37
CA GLU A 240 22.47 -0.48 -37.01
C GLU A 240 20.96 -0.81 -36.97
N GLU A 241 20.55 -1.94 -37.56
CA GLU A 241 19.15 -2.35 -37.58
C GLU A 241 18.56 -2.51 -36.17
N ASP A 242 17.27 -2.23 -36.04
CA ASP A 242 16.56 -2.37 -34.76
C ASP A 242 16.42 -3.86 -34.40
N GLU A 243 17.05 -4.26 -33.31
CA GLU A 243 16.96 -5.60 -32.72
C GLU A 243 15.88 -5.65 -31.65
N SER A 244 15.07 -6.70 -31.66
CA SER A 244 14.14 -7.00 -30.57
C SER A 244 14.90 -7.51 -29.35
N LEU A 245 14.61 -6.96 -28.18
CA LEU A 245 15.12 -7.42 -26.90
C LEU A 245 14.06 -8.28 -26.20
N SER A 246 14.29 -9.59 -26.23
CA SER A 246 13.54 -10.57 -25.47
C SER A 246 14.46 -11.27 -24.47
N ILE A 247 13.87 -11.99 -23.51
CA ILE A 247 14.62 -12.83 -22.57
C ILE A 247 15.34 -13.95 -23.34
N ASP A 248 14.70 -14.52 -24.36
CA ASP A 248 15.24 -15.61 -25.18
C ASP A 248 16.46 -15.20 -25.99
N ASN A 249 16.62 -13.91 -26.28
CA ASN A 249 17.77 -13.38 -27.02
C ASN A 249 19.01 -13.20 -26.15
N ILE A 250 18.92 -13.38 -24.83
CA ILE A 250 20.04 -13.25 -23.90
C ILE A 250 20.54 -14.62 -23.49
N GLU A 251 21.79 -14.92 -23.82
CA GLU A 251 22.42 -16.18 -23.40
C GLU A 251 22.67 -16.20 -21.89
N LEU A 252 21.98 -17.10 -21.19
CA LEU A 252 22.20 -17.38 -19.77
C LEU A 252 23.06 -18.62 -19.58
N ASP A 253 24.02 -18.54 -18.67
CA ASP A 253 24.80 -19.70 -18.26
C ASP A 253 23.91 -20.73 -17.56
N LYS A 254 24.10 -22.02 -17.87
CA LYS A 254 23.34 -23.13 -17.29
C LYS A 254 23.40 -23.17 -15.76
N LYS A 255 24.48 -22.67 -15.16
CA LYS A 255 24.66 -22.58 -13.70
C LYS A 255 23.80 -21.49 -13.05
N LEU A 256 23.25 -20.57 -13.83
CA LEU A 256 22.28 -19.56 -13.39
C LEU A 256 20.83 -19.95 -13.73
N GLN A 257 20.65 -21.06 -14.45
CA GLN A 257 19.32 -21.55 -14.84
C GLN A 257 18.45 -21.88 -13.63
N ASN A 258 19.03 -22.47 -12.58
CA ASN A 258 18.32 -22.78 -11.34
C ASN A 258 17.60 -21.53 -10.77
N TRP A 259 18.27 -20.38 -10.77
CA TRP A 259 17.75 -19.11 -10.31
C TRP A 259 16.72 -18.52 -11.28
N SER A 260 16.91 -18.71 -12.59
CA SER A 260 15.89 -18.37 -13.58
C SER A 260 14.61 -19.17 -13.36
N ASP A 261 14.71 -20.48 -13.13
CA ASP A 261 13.55 -21.33 -12.84
C ASP A 261 12.84 -20.88 -11.55
N VAL A 262 13.62 -20.44 -10.55
CA VAL A 262 13.04 -19.83 -9.34
C VAL A 262 12.25 -18.57 -9.69
N ILE A 263 12.75 -17.70 -10.55
CA ILE A 263 12.05 -16.50 -11.01
C ILE A 263 10.74 -16.90 -11.71
N ASP A 264 10.81 -17.84 -12.66
CA ASP A 264 9.66 -18.27 -13.45
C ASP A 264 8.53 -18.82 -12.59
N ILE A 265 8.87 -19.64 -11.61
CA ILE A 265 7.90 -20.23 -10.67
C ILE A 265 7.41 -19.17 -9.67
N HIS A 266 8.33 -18.38 -9.09
CA HIS A 266 7.99 -17.46 -8.01
C HIS A 266 7.28 -16.20 -8.49
N TYR A 267 7.40 -15.82 -9.75
CA TYR A 267 6.69 -14.67 -10.32
C TYR A 267 5.60 -15.06 -11.31
N ASN A 268 5.27 -16.36 -11.38
CA ASN A 268 4.16 -16.93 -12.15
C ASN A 268 4.32 -16.83 -13.68
N PHE A 269 5.55 -16.84 -14.19
CA PHE A 269 5.82 -16.92 -15.64
C PHE A 269 5.72 -18.36 -16.16
N HIS A 270 5.96 -19.37 -15.30
CA HIS A 270 5.79 -20.77 -15.66
C HIS A 270 4.30 -21.15 -15.74
N ALA A 271 3.86 -21.85 -16.81
CA ALA A 271 2.46 -22.26 -16.99
C ALA A 271 1.91 -23.03 -15.77
N ASP A 272 2.67 -24.00 -15.26
CA ASP A 272 2.33 -24.81 -14.07
C ASP A 272 2.92 -24.30 -12.75
N TYR A 273 3.17 -22.99 -12.62
CA TYR A 273 3.89 -22.41 -11.47
C TYR A 273 3.35 -22.87 -10.10
N LYS A 274 2.04 -23.07 -9.92
CA LYS A 274 1.46 -23.51 -8.64
C LYS A 274 1.94 -24.91 -8.25
N ASN A 275 1.97 -25.84 -9.20
CA ASN A 275 2.38 -27.22 -8.94
C ASN A 275 3.89 -27.28 -8.64
N GLU A 276 4.70 -26.58 -9.43
CA GLU A 276 6.15 -26.49 -9.21
C GLU A 276 6.49 -25.81 -7.88
N GLN A 277 5.77 -24.76 -7.51
CA GLN A 277 5.92 -24.09 -6.22
C GLN A 277 5.62 -25.04 -5.06
N ARG A 278 4.58 -25.87 -5.16
CA ARG A 278 4.25 -26.90 -4.15
C ARG A 278 5.30 -28.00 -4.07
N LYS A 279 5.82 -28.49 -5.19
CA LYS A 279 6.93 -29.46 -5.22
C LYS A 279 8.14 -28.90 -4.46
N ARG A 280 8.53 -27.66 -4.74
CA ARG A 280 9.63 -26.98 -4.04
C ARG A 280 9.38 -26.88 -2.54
N VAL A 281 8.16 -26.55 -2.12
CA VAL A 281 7.83 -26.46 -0.69
C VAL A 281 7.79 -27.82 0.00
N ASN A 282 7.38 -28.90 -0.68
CA ASN A 282 7.44 -30.24 -0.11
C ASN A 282 8.88 -30.64 0.24
N LEU A 283 9.87 -30.29 -0.61
CA LEU A 283 11.29 -30.49 -0.31
C LEU A 283 11.75 -29.67 0.90
N ILE A 284 11.13 -28.52 1.16
CA ILE A 284 11.43 -27.71 2.35
C ILE A 284 10.85 -28.36 3.61
N TYR A 285 9.68 -28.99 3.53
CA TYR A 285 9.08 -29.69 4.68
C TYR A 285 9.87 -30.90 5.15
N GLU A 286 10.70 -31.48 4.30
CA GLU A 286 11.64 -32.53 4.69
C GLU A 286 12.78 -31.99 5.57
N LYS A 287 13.04 -30.67 5.55
CA LYS A 287 14.05 -30.03 6.40
C LYS A 287 13.51 -29.83 7.81
N VAL A 288 14.40 -29.96 8.80
CA VAL A 288 14.11 -29.50 10.16
C VAL A 288 13.95 -27.98 10.15
N ARG A 289 12.86 -27.45 10.72
CA ARG A 289 12.52 -26.02 10.73
C ARG A 289 13.65 -25.08 11.17
N LYS A 290 14.49 -25.53 12.11
CA LYS A 290 15.67 -24.79 12.58
C LYS A 290 16.75 -24.58 11.48
N ASN A 291 16.69 -25.36 10.40
CA ASN A 291 17.64 -25.35 9.29
C ASN A 291 17.09 -24.63 8.05
N TYR A 292 15.96 -23.92 8.16
CA TYR A 292 15.43 -23.15 7.04
C TYR A 292 16.38 -22.01 6.64
N THR A 293 16.63 -21.89 5.34
CA THR A 293 17.40 -20.80 4.75
C THR A 293 16.50 -19.60 4.46
N TYR A 294 17.07 -18.43 4.12
CA TYR A 294 16.25 -17.27 3.77
C TYR A 294 15.38 -17.54 2.53
N GLY A 295 15.91 -18.27 1.55
CA GLY A 295 15.16 -18.74 0.39
C GLY A 295 13.95 -19.61 0.78
N ASP A 296 14.09 -20.44 1.81
CA ASP A 296 12.98 -21.25 2.31
C ASP A 296 11.85 -20.37 2.89
N TYR A 297 12.19 -19.36 3.70
CA TYR A 297 11.20 -18.38 4.21
C TYR A 297 10.51 -17.63 3.07
N HIS A 298 11.27 -17.23 2.05
CA HIS A 298 10.75 -16.53 0.87
C HIS A 298 9.76 -17.39 0.07
N ALA A 299 10.01 -18.69 -0.08
CA ALA A 299 9.12 -19.62 -0.75
C ALA A 299 7.87 -19.97 0.08
N LEU A 300 8.06 -20.31 1.37
CA LEU A 300 6.98 -20.74 2.26
C LEU A 300 5.96 -19.63 2.52
N ILE A 301 6.41 -18.38 2.74
CA ILE A 301 5.49 -17.27 3.02
C ILE A 301 4.53 -17.01 1.85
N LYS A 302 4.99 -17.21 0.61
CA LYS A 302 4.14 -17.08 -0.58
C LYS A 302 3.06 -18.16 -0.60
N ILE A 303 3.42 -19.44 -0.39
CA ILE A 303 2.44 -20.54 -0.36
C ILE A 303 1.44 -20.36 0.78
N TYR A 304 1.90 -20.05 1.99
CA TYR A 304 1.01 -19.93 3.14
C TYR A 304 0.02 -18.78 3.01
N LYS A 305 0.44 -17.68 2.36
CA LYS A 305 -0.43 -16.54 2.08
C LYS A 305 -1.40 -16.82 0.94
N ASP A 306 -0.92 -17.29 -0.22
CA ASP A 306 -1.69 -17.31 -1.46
C ASP A 306 -2.46 -18.63 -1.67
N ASP A 307 -1.85 -19.76 -1.33
CA ASP A 307 -2.36 -21.11 -1.62
C ASP A 307 -3.09 -21.72 -0.41
N TYR A 308 -2.38 -21.95 0.71
CA TYR A 308 -2.95 -22.65 1.88
C TYR A 308 -3.78 -21.74 2.78
N LYS A 309 -3.54 -20.43 2.74
CA LYS A 309 -4.22 -19.41 3.54
C LYS A 309 -4.20 -19.72 5.05
N ASN A 310 -3.02 -20.07 5.57
CA ASN A 310 -2.84 -20.51 6.95
C ASN A 310 -2.14 -19.42 7.79
N GLU A 311 -2.91 -18.74 8.64
CA GLU A 311 -2.42 -17.66 9.50
C GLU A 311 -1.40 -18.14 10.54
N GLU A 312 -1.66 -19.28 11.18
CA GLU A 312 -0.78 -19.85 12.21
C GLU A 312 0.62 -20.13 11.64
N GLN A 313 0.68 -20.68 10.43
CA GLN A 313 1.95 -20.96 9.75
C GLN A 313 2.68 -19.68 9.34
N ILE A 314 1.97 -18.61 8.99
CA ILE A 314 2.57 -17.30 8.73
C ILE A 314 3.18 -16.71 10.01
N ASP A 315 2.47 -16.78 11.12
CA ASP A 315 2.94 -16.27 12.43
C ASP A 315 4.14 -17.06 12.93
N ASN A 316 4.10 -18.37 12.73
CA ASN A 316 5.20 -19.29 12.94
C ASN A 316 6.47 -18.88 12.18
N LEU A 317 6.38 -18.65 10.85
CA LEU A 317 7.53 -18.18 10.07
C LEU A 317 8.05 -16.83 10.54
N PHE A 318 7.16 -15.91 10.92
CA PHE A 318 7.54 -14.60 11.43
C PHE A 318 8.31 -14.69 12.75
N ASN A 319 7.94 -15.62 13.63
CA ASN A 319 8.65 -15.84 14.88
C ASN A 319 10.03 -16.48 14.62
N ASP A 320 10.13 -17.51 13.79
CA ASP A 320 11.42 -18.20 13.54
C ASP A 320 12.47 -17.28 12.92
N ILE A 321 12.08 -16.49 11.91
CA ILE A 321 13.02 -15.59 11.23
C ILE A 321 13.54 -14.51 12.20
N ASN A 322 12.75 -14.15 13.21
CA ASN A 322 13.17 -13.23 14.27
C ASN A 322 14.17 -13.85 15.25
N GLU A 323 14.21 -15.18 15.38
CA GLU A 323 15.15 -15.90 16.26
C GLU A 323 16.54 -16.10 15.64
N ILE A 324 16.67 -15.98 14.31
CA ILE A 324 17.96 -16.09 13.61
C ILE A 324 18.97 -15.11 14.21
N LYS A 325 20.14 -15.58 14.63
CA LYS A 325 21.20 -14.74 15.20
C LYS A 325 22.20 -14.35 14.10
N PRO A 326 22.16 -13.11 13.58
CA PRO A 326 23.05 -12.71 12.49
C PRO A 326 24.47 -12.48 13.02
N VAL A 327 25.45 -13.05 12.33
CA VAL A 327 26.87 -12.96 12.70
C VAL A 327 27.57 -11.73 12.14
N SER A 328 27.12 -11.24 10.98
CA SER A 328 27.78 -10.22 10.17
C SER A 328 26.89 -8.97 9.99
N SER A 329 27.44 -7.86 9.50
CA SER A 329 26.68 -6.65 9.14
C SER A 329 25.75 -6.90 7.95
N PHE A 330 26.21 -7.68 6.98
CA PHE A 330 25.38 -8.14 5.86
C PHE A 330 24.22 -9.00 6.38
N GLU A 331 24.50 -9.98 7.24
CA GLU A 331 23.47 -10.87 7.81
C GLU A 331 22.46 -10.09 8.67
N LYS A 332 22.91 -9.06 9.41
CA LYS A 332 22.00 -8.17 10.15
C LYS A 332 21.08 -7.41 9.21
N TYR A 333 21.60 -6.94 8.08
CA TYR A 333 20.80 -6.28 7.05
C TYR A 333 19.81 -7.24 6.41
N ALA A 334 20.28 -8.42 5.97
CA ALA A 334 19.47 -9.47 5.37
C ALA A 334 18.31 -9.90 6.28
N LYS A 335 18.60 -10.18 7.56
CA LYS A 335 17.59 -10.47 8.58
C LYS A 335 16.52 -9.41 8.64
N LYS A 336 16.89 -8.13 8.81
CA LYS A 336 15.91 -7.05 8.96
C LYS A 336 15.01 -6.90 7.73
N ILE A 337 15.59 -7.00 6.53
CA ILE A 337 14.86 -6.88 5.26
C ILE A 337 13.88 -8.04 5.11
N SER A 338 14.36 -9.26 5.34
CA SER A 338 13.59 -10.49 5.16
C SER A 338 12.50 -10.66 6.21
N THR A 339 12.77 -10.32 7.48
CA THR A 339 11.73 -10.20 8.52
C THR A 339 10.65 -9.20 8.10
N SER A 340 11.04 -8.05 7.56
CA SER A 340 10.08 -7.03 7.09
C SER A 340 9.24 -7.55 5.92
N TYR A 341 9.82 -8.33 5.01
CA TYR A 341 9.07 -8.97 3.92
C TYR A 341 8.06 -10.00 4.42
N VAL A 342 8.44 -10.86 5.37
CA VAL A 342 7.51 -11.83 5.98
C VAL A 342 6.36 -11.09 6.67
N PHE A 343 6.67 -10.05 7.45
CA PHE A 343 5.67 -9.18 8.06
C PHE A 343 4.74 -8.51 7.03
N ASN A 344 5.29 -7.99 5.94
CA ASN A 344 4.52 -7.37 4.87
C ASN A 344 3.54 -8.36 4.22
N ASN A 345 3.96 -9.60 4.02
CA ASN A 345 3.11 -10.68 3.51
C ASN A 345 2.03 -11.07 4.52
N ARG A 346 2.36 -11.12 5.82
CA ARG A 346 1.37 -11.29 6.90
C ARG A 346 0.31 -10.20 6.88
N ILE A 347 0.70 -8.92 6.76
CA ILE A 347 -0.25 -7.82 6.64
C ILE A 347 -1.12 -7.96 5.38
N SER A 348 -0.53 -8.35 4.25
CA SER A 348 -1.30 -8.60 3.03
C SER A 348 -2.29 -9.76 3.19
N PHE A 349 -1.93 -10.81 3.92
CA PHE A 349 -2.83 -11.91 4.26
C PHE A 349 -4.01 -11.42 5.11
N LEU A 350 -3.72 -10.72 6.20
CA LEU A 350 -4.74 -10.18 7.11
C LEU A 350 -5.69 -9.19 6.42
N CYS A 351 -5.19 -8.41 5.45
CA CYS A 351 -6.05 -7.55 4.63
C CYS A 351 -6.98 -8.34 3.69
N GLY A 352 -6.58 -9.53 3.25
CA GLY A 352 -7.36 -10.40 2.36
C GLY A 352 -8.16 -11.50 3.06
N SER A 353 -8.09 -11.59 4.40
CA SER A 353 -8.87 -12.53 5.19
C SER A 353 -10.34 -12.10 5.26
N LYS A 354 -11.24 -12.99 5.73
CA LYS A 354 -12.65 -12.63 5.97
C LYS A 354 -12.78 -11.36 6.83
N ASN A 355 -11.97 -11.26 7.88
CA ASN A 355 -11.93 -10.09 8.76
C ASN A 355 -11.40 -8.85 8.03
N GLY A 356 -10.46 -9.00 7.09
CA GLY A 356 -10.02 -7.92 6.22
C GLY A 356 -11.07 -7.44 5.22
N GLU A 357 -11.93 -8.32 4.72
CA GLU A 357 -12.96 -7.99 3.72
C GLU A 357 -14.25 -7.42 4.33
N SER A 358 -14.63 -7.86 5.53
CA SER A 358 -15.86 -7.47 6.21
C SER A 358 -15.64 -6.80 7.58
N GLY A 359 -14.40 -6.45 7.90
CA GLY A 359 -14.03 -5.84 9.18
C GLY A 359 -14.75 -4.52 9.45
N ARG A 360 -14.84 -4.20 10.74
CA ARG A 360 -15.20 -2.87 11.24
C ARG A 360 -13.95 -2.02 11.43
N SER A 361 -14.15 -0.73 11.67
CA SER A 361 -13.10 0.26 11.85
C SER A 361 -12.07 -0.10 12.92
N GLU A 362 -12.43 -0.85 13.97
CA GLU A 362 -11.49 -1.32 15.00
C GLU A 362 -10.41 -2.25 14.44
N TYR A 363 -10.78 -3.22 13.60
CA TYR A 363 -9.84 -4.16 12.99
C TYR A 363 -8.78 -3.45 12.14
N TYR A 364 -9.21 -2.52 11.30
CA TYR A 364 -8.28 -1.75 10.47
C TYR A 364 -7.40 -0.82 11.30
N ARG A 365 -7.92 -0.29 12.41
CA ARG A 365 -7.15 0.52 13.37
C ARG A 365 -6.05 -0.30 14.02
N GLU A 366 -6.33 -1.55 14.42
CA GLU A 366 -5.32 -2.48 14.93
C GLU A 366 -4.23 -2.77 13.90
N LEU A 367 -4.62 -3.04 12.64
CA LEU A 367 -3.64 -3.21 11.55
C LEU A 367 -2.78 -1.96 11.35
N PHE A 368 -3.39 -0.78 11.34
CA PHE A 368 -2.68 0.50 11.22
C PHE A 368 -1.60 0.66 12.30
N TYR A 369 -1.95 0.44 13.57
CA TYR A 369 -0.98 0.55 14.66
C TYR A 369 0.06 -0.57 14.63
N THR A 370 -0.32 -1.78 14.21
CA THR A 370 0.62 -2.90 14.05
C THR A 370 1.70 -2.56 13.01
N ILE A 371 1.31 -2.03 11.84
CA ILE A 371 2.26 -1.59 10.81
C ILE A 371 3.12 -0.44 11.34
N LYS A 372 2.49 0.57 11.96
CA LYS A 372 3.19 1.74 12.52
C LYS A 372 4.26 1.33 13.52
N ASN A 373 3.91 0.48 14.48
CA ASN A 373 4.81 0.05 15.54
C ASN A 373 5.95 -0.82 14.99
N HIS A 374 5.65 -1.73 14.07
CA HIS A 374 6.69 -2.55 13.42
C HIS A 374 7.72 -1.68 12.70
N GLN A 375 7.28 -0.71 11.89
CA GLN A 375 8.19 0.18 11.14
C GLN A 375 8.95 1.16 12.04
N ASN A 376 8.37 1.58 13.17
CA ASN A 376 9.07 2.41 14.15
C ASN A 376 10.17 1.63 14.87
N ASN A 377 9.95 0.33 15.14
CA ASN A 377 10.91 -0.52 15.85
C ASN A 377 12.07 -0.97 14.96
N ASN A 378 11.80 -1.32 13.69
CA ASN A 378 12.81 -1.87 12.78
C ASN A 378 13.47 -0.83 11.85
N PHE A 379 12.94 0.41 11.83
CA PHE A 379 13.37 1.53 10.97
C PHE A 379 13.21 1.32 9.45
N ILE A 380 12.60 0.21 9.01
CA ILE A 380 12.33 -0.10 7.61
C ILE A 380 10.95 0.45 7.24
N ARG A 381 10.93 1.50 6.43
CA ARG A 381 9.69 2.19 6.01
C ARG A 381 9.19 1.68 4.66
N ASN A 382 8.91 0.39 4.59
CA ASN A 382 8.39 -0.22 3.37
C ASN A 382 6.97 0.31 3.04
N PHE A 383 6.72 0.72 1.81
CA PHE A 383 5.42 1.24 1.39
C PHE A 383 4.33 0.16 1.29
N PHE A 384 4.69 -1.09 1.01
CA PHE A 384 3.76 -2.16 0.66
C PHE A 384 2.64 -2.42 1.68
N PRO A 385 2.90 -2.55 3.00
CA PRO A 385 1.82 -2.79 3.96
C PRO A 385 0.82 -1.63 4.02
N TRP A 386 1.29 -0.38 3.91
CA TRP A 386 0.42 0.81 3.84
C TRP A 386 -0.42 0.83 2.56
N LEU A 387 0.18 0.46 1.42
CA LEU A 387 -0.53 0.36 0.15
C LEU A 387 -1.63 -0.71 0.21
N LYS A 388 -1.33 -1.88 0.78
CA LYS A 388 -2.31 -2.95 0.96
C LYS A 388 -3.45 -2.55 1.90
N LEU A 389 -3.14 -1.92 3.02
CA LEU A 389 -4.17 -1.40 3.94
C LEU A 389 -5.03 -0.33 3.25
N GLY A 390 -4.43 0.61 2.53
CA GLY A 390 -5.13 1.67 1.80
C GLY A 390 -6.09 1.14 0.73
N ILE A 391 -5.63 0.17 -0.08
CA ILE A 391 -6.50 -0.50 -1.07
C ILE A 391 -7.66 -1.23 -0.39
N THR A 392 -7.40 -1.89 0.74
CA THR A 392 -8.43 -2.64 1.47
C THR A 392 -9.47 -1.71 2.09
N LEU A 393 -9.02 -0.62 2.73
CA LEU A 393 -9.90 0.43 3.24
C LEU A 393 -10.72 1.07 2.14
N SER A 394 -10.12 1.43 1.01
CA SER A 394 -10.83 1.97 -0.15
C SER A 394 -11.92 1.02 -0.64
N LYS A 395 -11.64 -0.28 -0.82
CA LYS A 395 -12.66 -1.27 -1.20
C LYS A 395 -13.78 -1.39 -0.18
N ARG A 396 -13.46 -1.30 1.11
CA ARG A 396 -14.46 -1.35 2.19
C ARG A 396 -15.35 -0.12 2.17
N ILE A 397 -14.76 1.06 1.96
CA ILE A 397 -15.46 2.34 1.82
C ILE A 397 -16.35 2.32 0.59
N ASP A 398 -15.88 1.84 -0.57
CA ASP A 398 -16.68 1.67 -1.79
C ASP A 398 -17.96 0.84 -1.51
N LYS A 399 -17.79 -0.34 -0.91
CA LYS A 399 -18.93 -1.22 -0.55
C LYS A 399 -19.89 -0.56 0.44
N LEU A 400 -19.38 0.27 1.35
CA LEU A 400 -20.20 0.95 2.36
C LEU A 400 -20.92 2.16 1.76
N SER A 401 -20.29 2.88 0.82
CA SER A 401 -20.92 4.01 0.10
C SER A 401 -22.15 3.59 -0.69
N ASP A 402 -22.16 2.37 -1.24
CA ASP A 402 -23.31 1.84 -1.98
C ASP A 402 -24.55 1.64 -1.09
N ASN A 403 -24.37 1.52 0.23
CA ASN A 403 -25.43 1.18 1.19
C ASN A 403 -25.45 2.11 2.41
N LEU A 404 -25.22 3.41 2.21
CA LEU A 404 -25.47 4.40 3.26
C LEU A 404 -26.99 4.54 3.43
N LEU A 405 -27.58 3.78 4.35
CA LEU A 405 -29.02 3.78 4.62
C LEU A 405 -29.37 4.29 6.04
N ASN A 406 -28.39 4.39 6.94
CA ASN A 406 -28.59 4.84 8.31
C ASN A 406 -27.38 5.55 8.90
N GLU A 407 -27.61 6.28 10.00
CA GLU A 407 -26.62 7.10 10.68
C GLU A 407 -25.42 6.29 11.21
N ALA A 408 -25.64 5.04 11.64
CA ALA A 408 -24.57 4.18 12.14
C ALA A 408 -23.58 3.80 11.02
N MET A 409 -24.08 3.47 9.83
CA MET A 409 -23.25 3.19 8.65
C MET A 409 -22.51 4.44 8.17
N PHE A 410 -23.13 5.61 8.24
CA PHE A 410 -22.48 6.87 7.91
C PHE A 410 -21.38 7.24 8.92
N ARG A 411 -21.58 6.99 10.21
CA ARG A 411 -20.54 7.14 11.24
C ARG A 411 -19.36 6.21 10.98
N GLU A 412 -19.62 4.93 10.70
CA GLU A 412 -18.58 3.97 10.34
C GLU A 412 -17.82 4.41 9.08
N PHE A 413 -18.52 4.90 8.06
CA PHE A 413 -17.92 5.44 6.83
C PHE A 413 -16.94 6.58 7.13
N LYS A 414 -17.33 7.54 7.97
CA LYS A 414 -16.45 8.65 8.39
C LYS A 414 -15.21 8.17 9.14
N VAL A 415 -15.35 7.20 10.04
CA VAL A 415 -14.21 6.64 10.78
C VAL A 415 -13.23 5.94 9.83
N LEU A 416 -13.73 5.13 8.89
CA LEU A 416 -12.92 4.45 7.89
C LEU A 416 -12.22 5.44 6.95
N LEU A 417 -12.90 6.52 6.55
CA LEU A 417 -12.32 7.58 5.72
C LEU A 417 -11.18 8.31 6.43
N GLY A 418 -11.35 8.66 7.71
CA GLY A 418 -10.27 9.25 8.52
C GLY A 418 -9.07 8.31 8.66
N LEU A 419 -9.32 7.01 8.81
CA LEU A 419 -8.24 6.01 8.84
C LEU A 419 -7.55 5.85 7.47
N LEU A 420 -8.29 5.94 6.37
CA LEU A 420 -7.74 5.96 5.02
C LEU A 420 -6.84 7.19 4.81
N GLU A 421 -7.26 8.36 5.27
CA GLU A 421 -6.45 9.58 5.22
C GLU A 421 -5.11 9.41 5.94
N ASP A 422 -5.14 8.89 7.17
CA ASP A 422 -3.94 8.60 7.95
C ASP A 422 -3.03 7.58 7.24
N THR A 423 -3.65 6.55 6.64
CA THR A 423 -2.95 5.49 5.89
C THR A 423 -2.28 6.05 4.63
N VAL A 424 -2.96 6.90 3.88
CA VAL A 424 -2.43 7.54 2.66
C VAL A 424 -1.26 8.46 2.99
N ARG A 425 -1.33 9.23 4.08
CA ARG A 425 -0.20 10.03 4.56
C ARG A 425 1.01 9.17 4.91
N LYS A 426 0.80 8.05 5.61
CA LYS A 426 1.89 7.11 5.95
C LYS A 426 2.44 6.39 4.73
N LEU A 427 1.59 6.06 3.77
CA LEU A 427 1.99 5.50 2.48
C LEU A 427 2.92 6.46 1.73
N GLU A 428 2.61 7.75 1.67
CA GLU A 428 3.48 8.76 1.02
C GLU A 428 4.86 8.82 1.68
N GLU A 429 4.92 8.91 3.02
CA GLU A 429 6.19 8.92 3.77
C GLU A 429 7.03 7.65 3.50
N ALA A 430 6.38 6.48 3.49
CA ALA A 430 7.03 5.19 3.28
C ALA A 430 7.45 4.99 1.81
N PHE A 431 6.65 5.46 0.86
CA PHE A 431 6.97 5.44 -0.56
C PHE A 431 8.19 6.29 -0.87
N GLN A 432 8.24 7.54 -0.39
CA GLN A 432 9.41 8.41 -0.57
C GLN A 432 10.69 7.78 0.01
N TRP A 433 10.59 7.17 1.19
CA TRP A 433 11.73 6.49 1.80
C TRP A 433 12.18 5.28 0.97
N SER A 434 11.24 4.44 0.54
CA SER A 434 11.53 3.23 -0.24
C SER A 434 12.11 3.58 -1.61
N GLU A 435 11.53 4.56 -2.31
CA GLU A 435 11.98 5.04 -3.60
C GLU A 435 13.37 5.69 -3.51
N TYR A 436 13.64 6.46 -2.46
CA TYR A 436 14.97 7.03 -2.22
C TYR A 436 16.02 5.94 -1.96
N LYS A 437 15.70 4.93 -1.13
CA LYS A 437 16.62 3.84 -0.81
C LYS A 437 16.72 2.78 -1.92
N LYS A 438 15.84 2.81 -2.93
CA LYS A 438 15.73 1.82 -4.03
C LYS A 438 15.81 0.38 -3.50
N PHE A 439 15.03 0.14 -2.46
CA PHE A 439 15.09 -1.08 -1.64
C PHE A 439 14.78 -2.36 -2.42
N ILE A 440 15.53 -3.45 -2.15
CA ILE A 440 15.20 -4.80 -2.62
C ILE A 440 14.14 -5.41 -1.69
N PRO A 441 13.02 -5.97 -2.19
CA PRO A 441 11.90 -6.40 -1.35
C PRO A 441 12.23 -7.43 -0.27
N PHE A 442 13.22 -8.28 -0.55
CA PHE A 442 13.71 -9.37 0.30
C PHE A 442 15.25 -9.40 0.15
N GLN A 443 15.98 -9.99 1.10
CA GLN A 443 17.43 -10.10 1.00
C GLN A 443 17.86 -11.47 1.51
N MET A 444 18.49 -12.25 0.65
CA MET A 444 19.05 -13.55 1.02
C MET A 444 20.25 -13.38 1.96
N SER A 445 20.64 -14.46 2.66
CA SER A 445 21.93 -14.50 3.36
C SER A 445 23.08 -14.33 2.37
N PHE A 446 24.27 -13.97 2.88
CA PHE A 446 25.45 -13.77 2.05
C PHE A 446 25.77 -15.03 1.21
N GLU A 447 25.69 -16.21 1.83
CA GLU A 447 25.90 -17.49 1.17
C GLU A 447 24.84 -17.75 0.08
N GLU A 448 23.57 -17.42 0.33
CA GLU A 448 22.49 -17.56 -0.66
C GLU A 448 22.48 -16.49 -1.76
N CYS A 449 23.38 -15.50 -1.68
CA CYS A 449 23.69 -14.58 -2.77
C CYS A 449 24.78 -15.11 -3.71
N HIS A 450 25.37 -16.27 -3.42
CA HIS A 450 26.27 -16.98 -4.32
C HIS A 450 25.49 -17.95 -5.19
N SER A 451 25.72 -17.88 -6.49
CA SER A 451 25.14 -18.81 -7.46
C SER A 451 25.97 -20.08 -7.62
N ASP A 452 25.47 -21.05 -8.37
CA ASP A 452 26.21 -22.28 -8.70
C ASP A 452 27.28 -22.06 -9.80
N TYR A 453 27.41 -20.84 -10.33
CA TYR A 453 28.46 -20.49 -11.27
C TYR A 453 29.78 -20.34 -10.54
N ILE A 454 30.78 -21.14 -10.93
CA ILE A 454 32.12 -21.14 -10.32
C ILE A 454 33.10 -20.45 -11.26
N ILE A 455 33.82 -19.47 -10.72
CA ILE A 455 34.92 -18.76 -11.34
C ILE A 455 36.20 -19.49 -10.93
N TYR A 456 36.79 -20.22 -11.87
CA TYR A 456 38.01 -21.01 -11.64
C TYR A 456 39.25 -20.15 -11.88
N ASP A 457 39.75 -19.50 -10.82
CA ASP A 457 40.97 -18.71 -10.90
C ASP A 457 42.18 -19.52 -10.42
N THR A 458 43.17 -19.67 -11.29
CA THR A 458 44.36 -20.49 -11.00
C THR A 458 45.29 -19.90 -9.92
N LYS A 459 45.20 -18.60 -9.64
CA LYS A 459 46.05 -17.88 -8.69
C LYS A 459 45.37 -17.67 -7.35
N TYR A 460 44.08 -17.38 -7.37
CA TYR A 460 43.30 -17.01 -6.18
C TYR A 460 42.38 -18.12 -5.66
N GLY A 461 42.10 -19.13 -6.47
CA GLY A 461 41.21 -20.24 -6.14
C GLY A 461 39.82 -20.10 -6.78
N ASP A 462 38.91 -20.99 -6.36
CA ASP A 462 37.58 -21.09 -6.94
C ASP A 462 36.57 -20.25 -6.16
N PHE A 463 35.84 -19.39 -6.86
CA PHE A 463 34.84 -18.51 -6.24
C PHE A 463 33.47 -18.68 -6.90
N ASN A 464 32.42 -18.71 -6.10
CA ASN A 464 31.07 -18.66 -6.65
C ASN A 464 30.72 -17.23 -7.07
N LEU A 465 30.02 -17.06 -8.20
CA LEU A 465 29.57 -15.75 -8.65
C LEU A 465 28.51 -15.20 -7.68
N PHE A 466 28.80 -14.04 -7.12
CA PHE A 466 27.95 -13.31 -6.19
C PHE A 466 27.06 -12.30 -6.91
N ILE A 467 25.77 -12.33 -6.58
CA ILE A 467 24.76 -11.38 -7.05
C ILE A 467 23.97 -10.92 -5.83
N PHE A 468 24.13 -9.65 -5.46
CA PHE A 468 23.56 -9.10 -4.21
C PHE A 468 22.04 -9.30 -4.14
N SER A 469 21.39 -9.20 -5.30
CA SER A 469 19.95 -9.36 -5.45
C SER A 469 19.47 -10.80 -5.64
N SER A 470 20.37 -11.80 -5.63
CA SER A 470 20.10 -13.22 -5.94
C SER A 470 19.14 -13.36 -7.14
N TYR A 471 18.04 -14.10 -7.00
CA TYR A 471 16.96 -14.21 -8.00
C TYR A 471 15.81 -13.21 -7.81
N LEU A 472 15.92 -12.21 -6.93
CA LEU A 472 14.83 -11.28 -6.65
C LEU A 472 14.71 -10.19 -7.72
N LEU A 473 13.51 -10.00 -8.26
CA LEU A 473 13.27 -9.01 -9.29
C LEU A 473 13.20 -7.58 -8.72
N PRO A 474 13.77 -6.57 -9.41
CA PRO A 474 13.81 -5.18 -8.94
C PRO A 474 12.41 -4.58 -8.78
N LEU A 475 12.23 -3.55 -7.95
CA LEU A 475 10.93 -2.89 -7.82
C LEU A 475 10.65 -1.94 -8.99
N ASN A 476 9.36 -1.78 -9.33
CA ASN A 476 8.91 -0.75 -10.26
C ASN A 476 8.14 0.33 -9.50
N TYR A 477 8.83 1.42 -9.21
CA TYR A 477 8.28 2.55 -8.49
C TYR A 477 7.26 3.36 -9.30
N LYS A 478 7.27 3.30 -10.64
CA LYS A 478 6.27 3.99 -11.49
C LYS A 478 4.87 3.41 -11.27
N ASN A 479 4.74 2.08 -11.29
CA ASN A 479 3.47 1.40 -11.04
C ASN A 479 2.95 1.62 -9.61
N VAL A 480 3.86 1.54 -8.63
CA VAL A 480 3.52 1.81 -7.23
C VAL A 480 3.01 3.24 -7.06
N ARG A 481 3.65 4.22 -7.73
CA ARG A 481 3.20 5.62 -7.75
C ARG A 481 1.80 5.75 -8.33
N ALA A 482 1.52 5.12 -9.47
CA ALA A 482 0.18 5.12 -10.07
C ALA A 482 -0.91 4.58 -9.12
N LYS A 483 -0.65 3.46 -8.43
CA LYS A 483 -1.59 2.89 -7.43
C LYS A 483 -1.79 3.81 -6.23
N LYS A 484 -0.73 4.48 -5.77
CA LYS A 484 -0.81 5.47 -4.70
C LYS A 484 -1.65 6.67 -5.12
N ASP A 485 -1.46 7.17 -6.34
CA ASP A 485 -2.19 8.32 -6.86
C ASP A 485 -3.68 7.98 -7.10
N ASP A 486 -4.02 6.75 -7.50
CA ASP A 486 -5.40 6.25 -7.52
C ASP A 486 -6.06 6.33 -6.13
N LEU A 487 -5.36 5.90 -5.06
CA LEU A 487 -5.88 6.02 -3.70
C LEU A 487 -6.11 7.49 -3.27
N HIS A 488 -5.22 8.41 -3.67
CA HIS A 488 -5.43 9.83 -3.43
C HIS A 488 -6.69 10.34 -4.14
N LEU A 489 -6.88 9.97 -5.41
CA LEU A 489 -8.07 10.36 -6.18
C LEU A 489 -9.35 9.80 -5.55
N LYS A 490 -9.34 8.54 -5.13
CA LYS A 490 -10.48 7.92 -4.43
C LYS A 490 -10.81 8.63 -3.12
N LYS A 491 -9.81 9.00 -2.32
CA LYS A 491 -10.03 9.80 -1.10
C LYS A 491 -10.79 11.09 -1.42
N VAL A 492 -10.36 11.84 -2.44
CA VAL A 492 -11.05 13.09 -2.85
C VAL A 492 -12.51 12.82 -3.23
N LYS A 493 -12.79 11.71 -3.91
CA LYS A 493 -14.18 11.30 -4.22
C LYS A 493 -14.98 11.00 -2.94
N TYR A 494 -14.39 10.31 -1.97
CA TYR A 494 -15.06 10.01 -0.69
C TYR A 494 -15.34 11.27 0.12
N ASP A 495 -14.40 12.23 0.17
CA ASP A 495 -14.60 13.52 0.84
C ASP A 495 -15.78 14.30 0.21
N ALA A 496 -15.89 14.26 -1.12
CA ALA A 496 -17.04 14.82 -1.82
C ALA A 496 -18.35 14.11 -1.46
N LEU A 497 -18.35 12.77 -1.35
CA LEU A 497 -19.52 12.00 -0.91
C LEU A 497 -19.96 12.38 0.50
N VAL A 498 -19.04 12.56 1.46
CA VAL A 498 -19.38 13.05 2.81
C VAL A 498 -20.11 14.38 2.72
N THR A 499 -19.58 15.32 1.95
CA THR A 499 -20.17 16.66 1.78
C THR A 499 -21.58 16.61 1.20
N VAL A 500 -21.83 15.71 0.24
CA VAL A 500 -23.16 15.49 -0.34
C VAL A 500 -24.10 14.90 0.69
N TYR A 501 -23.64 13.92 1.46
CA TYR A 501 -24.44 13.23 2.47
C TYR A 501 -24.88 14.17 3.60
N GLU A 502 -23.97 14.99 4.13
CA GLU A 502 -24.28 15.99 5.16
C GLU A 502 -25.26 17.07 4.67
N LYS A 503 -25.24 17.38 3.36
CA LYS A 503 -26.23 18.28 2.76
C LYS A 503 -27.59 17.60 2.62
N LEU A 504 -27.63 16.33 2.21
CA LEU A 504 -28.86 15.54 2.12
C LEU A 504 -29.52 15.34 3.47
N GLU A 505 -28.77 15.03 4.52
CA GLU A 505 -29.27 14.90 5.90
C GLU A 505 -30.01 16.17 6.33
N LYS A 506 -29.40 17.34 6.12
CA LYS A 506 -30.06 18.65 6.38
C LYS A 506 -31.32 18.89 5.56
N VAL A 507 -31.41 18.33 4.35
CA VAL A 507 -32.62 18.43 3.50
C VAL A 507 -33.70 17.49 4.03
N VAL A 508 -33.36 16.26 4.38
CA VAL A 508 -34.29 15.27 4.94
C VAL A 508 -34.87 15.78 6.26
N ASP A 509 -34.06 16.35 7.14
CA ASP A 509 -34.53 16.92 8.41
C ASP A 509 -35.53 18.06 8.18
N LYS A 510 -35.26 18.94 7.21
CA LYS A 510 -36.20 20.01 6.82
C LYS A 510 -37.49 19.46 6.24
N VAL A 511 -37.41 18.45 5.36
CA VAL A 511 -38.58 17.80 4.76
C VAL A 511 -39.43 17.12 5.84
N ASN A 512 -38.79 16.44 6.80
CA ASN A 512 -39.50 15.82 7.92
C ASN A 512 -40.20 16.88 8.77
N GLU A 513 -39.53 17.99 9.10
CA GLU A 513 -40.12 19.10 9.86
C GLU A 513 -41.32 19.72 9.10
N GLU A 514 -41.21 19.92 7.80
CA GLU A 514 -42.31 20.43 6.96
C GLU A 514 -43.45 19.41 6.84
N SER A 515 -43.15 18.12 6.71
CA SER A 515 -44.16 17.06 6.65
C SER A 515 -44.95 16.95 7.95
N GLU A 516 -44.31 17.13 9.11
CA GLU A 516 -45.02 17.19 10.40
C GLU A 516 -45.91 18.42 10.51
N LYS A 517 -45.46 19.58 10.01
CA LYS A 517 -46.29 20.79 9.92
C LYS A 517 -47.49 20.56 9.01
N MET A 518 -47.30 19.90 7.86
CA MET A 518 -48.39 19.53 6.95
C MET A 518 -49.38 18.56 7.58
N ARG A 519 -48.92 17.48 8.24
CA ARG A 519 -49.81 16.52 8.93
C ARG A 519 -50.64 17.19 10.04
N LYS A 520 -50.05 18.14 10.78
CA LYS A 520 -50.78 18.94 11.77
C LYS A 520 -51.84 19.81 11.11
N HIS A 521 -51.53 20.42 9.97
CA HIS A 521 -52.47 21.21 9.19
C HIS A 521 -53.62 20.35 8.64
N GLU A 522 -53.33 19.21 8.02
CA GLU A 522 -54.34 18.28 7.48
C GLU A 522 -55.29 17.78 8.56
N ARG A 523 -54.76 17.36 9.72
CA ARG A 523 -55.59 16.93 10.86
C ARG A 523 -56.55 18.05 11.28
N ARG A 524 -56.06 19.29 11.39
CA ARG A 524 -56.90 20.45 11.74
C ARG A 524 -57.97 20.72 10.68
N SER A 525 -57.65 20.59 9.40
CA SER A 525 -58.63 20.74 8.31
C SER A 525 -59.74 19.67 8.40
N VAL A 526 -59.40 18.42 8.72
CA VAL A 526 -60.39 17.34 8.94
C VAL A 526 -61.27 17.64 10.15
N GLU A 527 -60.69 18.10 11.25
CA GLU A 527 -61.44 18.49 12.46
C GLU A 527 -62.42 19.64 12.17
N ILE A 528 -62.02 20.66 11.41
CA ILE A 528 -62.91 21.76 10.99
C ILE A 528 -64.05 21.26 10.10
N LEU A 529 -63.76 20.38 9.14
CA LEU A 529 -64.76 19.81 8.23
C LEU A 529 -65.80 18.99 8.99
N ALA A 530 -65.37 18.17 9.96
CA ALA A 530 -66.26 17.38 10.81
C ALA A 530 -67.25 18.26 11.60
N ILE A 531 -66.77 19.38 12.15
CA ILE A 531 -67.63 20.35 12.86
C ILE A 531 -68.62 21.00 11.89
N PHE A 532 -68.18 21.40 10.71
CA PHE A 532 -69.07 21.99 9.70
C PHE A 532 -70.17 21.02 9.27
N SER A 533 -69.82 19.74 9.06
CA SER A 533 -70.80 18.68 8.78
C SER A 533 -71.78 18.47 9.93
N ALA A 534 -71.31 18.50 11.19
CA ALA A 534 -72.17 18.39 12.36
C ALA A 534 -73.16 19.57 12.48
N VAL A 535 -72.71 20.80 12.20
CA VAL A 535 -73.57 21.99 12.15
C VAL A 535 -74.65 21.84 11.07
N ALA A 536 -74.26 21.42 9.86
CA ALA A 536 -75.19 21.24 8.75
C ALA A 536 -76.24 20.15 9.05
N LEU A 537 -75.81 18.98 9.54
CA LEU A 537 -76.70 17.88 9.96
C LEU A 537 -77.64 18.31 11.08
N PHE A 538 -77.12 19.01 12.09
CA PHE A 538 -77.93 19.55 13.19
C PHE A 538 -78.98 20.54 12.69
N SER A 539 -78.61 21.42 11.75
CA SER A 539 -79.52 22.42 11.19
C SER A 539 -80.64 21.77 10.37
N ILE A 540 -80.32 20.78 9.55
CA ILE A 540 -81.30 20.02 8.76
C ILE A 540 -82.26 19.23 9.67
N GLY A 541 -81.73 18.52 10.67
CA GLY A 541 -82.56 17.76 11.62
C GLY A 541 -83.47 18.67 12.45
N SER A 542 -82.98 19.84 12.84
CA SER A 542 -83.78 20.84 13.56
C SER A 542 -84.92 21.41 12.71
N LEU A 543 -84.69 21.57 11.40
CA LEU A 543 -85.71 22.05 10.45
C LEU A 543 -86.88 21.06 10.31
N GLN A 544 -86.58 19.76 10.35
CA GLN A 544 -87.61 18.70 10.36
C GLN A 544 -88.45 18.75 11.63
N VAL A 545 -87.85 18.96 12.80
CA VAL A 545 -88.57 19.09 14.07
C VAL A 545 -89.44 20.36 14.09
N PHE A 546 -88.95 21.46 13.49
CA PHE A 546 -89.72 22.71 13.36
C PHE A 546 -90.99 22.54 12.50
N SER A 547 -90.98 21.63 11.53
CA SER A 547 -92.12 21.35 10.66
C SER A 547 -93.23 20.49 11.28
N GLN A 548 -93.08 20.05 12.54
CA GLN A 548 -94.08 19.24 13.23
C GLN A 548 -95.21 20.12 13.84
N GLU A 549 -96.47 19.74 13.62
CA GLU A 549 -97.68 20.43 14.10
C GLU A 549 -97.64 20.96 15.54
N PRO A 550 -97.21 20.17 16.56
CA PRO A 550 -97.21 20.64 17.95
C PRO A 550 -96.17 21.74 18.23
N VAL A 551 -95.18 21.94 17.36
CA VAL A 551 -94.05 22.84 17.61
C VAL A 551 -94.35 24.29 17.20
N TYR A 552 -95.10 24.53 16.12
CA TYR A 552 -95.48 25.88 15.70
C TYR A 552 -96.85 26.33 16.22
N SER A 553 -97.68 25.39 16.68
CA SER A 553 -99.03 25.68 17.19
C SER A 553 -99.05 26.16 18.65
N ASP A 554 -98.06 25.75 19.44
CA ASP A 554 -97.90 26.18 20.84
C ASP A 554 -96.76 27.23 20.96
N PRO A 555 -97.08 28.49 21.29
CA PRO A 555 -96.09 29.56 21.44
C PRO A 555 -94.96 29.26 22.45
N HIS A 556 -95.24 28.46 23.48
CA HIS A 556 -94.26 28.13 24.52
C HIS A 556 -93.29 27.04 24.06
N ILE A 557 -93.76 26.03 23.32
CA ILE A 557 -92.90 24.99 22.74
C ILE A 557 -92.04 25.59 21.62
N TYR A 558 -92.63 26.46 20.79
CA TYR A 558 -91.94 27.19 19.74
C TYR A 558 -90.75 28.00 20.28
N TYR A 559 -90.97 28.78 21.33
CA TYR A 559 -89.93 29.63 21.93
C TYR A 559 -88.80 28.80 22.57
N ARG A 560 -89.13 27.68 23.23
CA ARG A 560 -88.12 26.75 23.78
C ARG A 560 -87.28 26.11 22.69
N PHE A 561 -87.90 25.76 21.57
CA PHE A 561 -87.20 25.18 20.44
C PHE A 561 -86.23 26.19 19.82
N ILE A 562 -86.67 27.43 19.56
CA ILE A 562 -85.81 28.50 19.02
C ILE A 562 -84.67 28.83 19.98
N LEU A 563 -84.93 28.90 21.29
CA LEU A 563 -83.88 29.13 22.29
C LEU A 563 -82.87 27.98 22.31
N SER A 564 -83.33 26.72 22.28
CA SER A 564 -82.44 25.54 22.28
C SER A 564 -81.64 25.45 20.99
N TYR A 565 -82.24 25.83 19.86
CA TYR A 565 -81.59 25.89 18.55
C TYR A 565 -80.51 26.97 18.51
N GLY A 566 -80.83 28.20 18.92
CA GLY A 566 -79.88 29.31 19.02
C GLY A 566 -78.74 28.99 19.99
N TYR A 567 -79.04 28.38 21.12
CA TYR A 567 -78.05 27.93 22.09
C TYR A 567 -77.11 26.86 21.52
N SER A 568 -77.63 25.89 20.77
CA SER A 568 -76.82 24.87 20.11
C SER A 568 -75.91 25.46 19.02
N LEU A 569 -76.39 26.45 18.26
CA LEU A 569 -75.55 27.20 17.33
C LEU A 569 -74.44 27.97 18.04
N CYS A 570 -74.72 28.60 19.19
CA CYS A 570 -73.69 29.24 20.01
C CYS A 570 -72.62 28.23 20.49
N LEU A 571 -73.03 27.00 20.86
CA LEU A 571 -72.08 25.93 21.20
C LEU A 571 -71.22 25.51 20.00
N PHE A 572 -71.79 25.40 18.80
CA PHE A 572 -71.01 25.11 17.60
C PHE A 572 -70.02 26.21 17.25
N VAL A 573 -70.43 27.48 17.33
CA VAL A 573 -69.52 28.63 17.12
C VAL A 573 -68.37 28.59 18.13
N LEU A 574 -68.65 28.24 19.39
CA LEU A 574 -67.63 28.10 20.41
C LEU A 574 -66.69 26.93 20.16
N LEU A 575 -67.20 25.77 19.72
CA LEU A 575 -66.38 24.62 19.33
C LEU A 575 -65.44 24.97 18.16
N ILE A 576 -65.97 25.64 17.12
CA ILE A 576 -65.16 26.14 16.00
C ILE A 576 -64.09 27.10 16.52
N TRP A 577 -64.45 28.03 17.39
CA TRP A 577 -63.52 29.02 17.94
C TRP A 577 -62.41 28.41 18.81
N ILE A 578 -62.69 27.36 19.58
CA ILE A 578 -61.68 26.62 20.36
C ILE A 578 -60.73 25.86 19.42
N ILE A 579 -61.26 25.16 18.42
CA ILE A 579 -60.47 24.26 17.55
C ILE A 579 -59.67 25.06 16.50
N THR A 580 -60.17 26.22 16.07
CA THR A 580 -59.46 27.11 15.15
C THR A 580 -58.35 27.93 15.81
N ARG A 581 -58.06 27.77 17.11
CA ARG A 581 -57.01 28.55 17.80
C ARG A 581 -55.81 27.70 18.19
N ASP A 582 -54.62 28.15 17.76
CA ASP A 582 -53.36 27.39 17.85
C ASP A 582 -52.79 27.16 19.26
N ASN A 583 -53.35 27.76 20.32
CA ASN A 583 -52.84 27.59 21.69
C ASN A 583 -53.88 27.98 22.75
N ILE A 584 -54.60 27.00 23.28
CA ILE A 584 -55.61 27.17 24.35
C ILE A 584 -54.97 27.63 25.68
N LEU A 585 -53.67 27.40 25.88
CA LEU A 585 -52.96 27.78 27.11
C LEU A 585 -52.51 29.26 27.16
N LYS A 586 -52.47 29.98 26.03
CA LYS A 586 -52.17 31.43 25.98
C LYS A 586 -53.44 32.27 25.87
N VAL A 587 -54.50 31.83 26.54
CA VAL A 587 -55.81 32.48 26.46
C VAL A 587 -55.94 33.51 27.57
N HIS A 588 -56.19 34.77 27.18
CA HIS A 588 -56.40 35.90 28.10
C HIS A 588 -57.58 35.62 29.03
N TRP A 589 -57.48 35.97 30.31
CA TRP A 589 -58.45 35.63 31.37
C TRP A 589 -59.93 35.91 31.02
N VAL A 590 -60.19 36.95 30.21
CA VAL A 590 -61.52 37.32 29.68
C VAL A 590 -62.22 36.16 28.95
N HIS A 591 -61.46 35.32 28.25
CA HIS A 591 -62.02 34.20 27.50
C HIS A 591 -62.41 33.03 28.41
N TRP A 592 -61.68 32.81 29.51
CA TRP A 592 -62.08 31.87 30.55
C TRP A 592 -63.37 32.34 31.24
N ILE A 593 -63.56 33.66 31.40
CA ILE A 593 -64.83 34.22 31.86
C ILE A 593 -65.96 33.93 30.87
N ILE A 594 -65.74 34.07 29.56
CA ILE A 594 -66.75 33.76 28.54
C ILE A 594 -67.13 32.27 28.56
N ILE A 595 -66.15 31.36 28.63
CA ILE A 595 -66.41 29.92 28.74
C ILE A 595 -67.18 29.61 30.02
N SER A 596 -66.79 30.18 31.16
CA SER A 596 -67.45 29.98 32.45
C SER A 596 -68.89 30.52 32.45
N LEU A 597 -69.12 31.69 31.84
CA LEU A 597 -70.44 32.30 31.67
C LEU A 597 -71.35 31.44 30.79
N ILE A 598 -70.80 30.80 29.76
CA ILE A 598 -71.55 29.88 28.90
C ILE A 598 -71.89 28.58 29.64
N VAL A 599 -70.97 28.02 30.43
CA VAL A 599 -71.25 26.82 31.26
C VAL A 599 -72.35 27.12 32.29
N ILE A 600 -72.29 28.28 32.95
CA ILE A 600 -73.34 28.73 33.87
C ILE A 600 -74.68 28.90 33.12
N SER A 601 -74.65 29.49 31.92
CA SER A 601 -75.83 29.59 31.04
C SER A 601 -76.37 28.21 30.64
N SER A 602 -75.51 27.21 30.39
CA SER A 602 -75.93 25.83 30.12
C SER A 602 -76.74 25.25 31.27
N PHE A 603 -76.25 25.41 32.50
CA PHE A 603 -76.94 24.93 33.70
C PHE A 603 -78.29 25.63 33.91
N LEU A 604 -78.39 26.92 33.58
CA LEU A 604 -79.64 27.68 33.65
C LEU A 604 -80.65 27.26 32.57
N VAL A 605 -80.20 27.04 31.33
CA VAL A 605 -81.06 26.56 30.23
C VAL A 605 -81.55 25.14 30.49
N ILE A 606 -80.67 24.23 30.91
CA ILE A 606 -81.04 22.86 31.29
C ILE A 606 -81.99 22.89 32.49
N GLY A 607 -81.72 23.72 33.50
CA GLY A 607 -82.60 23.90 34.65
C GLY A 607 -83.99 24.43 34.27
N TYR A 608 -84.08 25.34 33.30
CA TYR A 608 -85.35 25.87 32.78
C TYR A 608 -86.13 24.84 31.94
N VAL A 609 -85.43 24.00 31.18
CA VAL A 609 -86.04 22.95 30.35
C VAL A 609 -86.50 21.76 31.21
N VAL A 610 -85.75 21.38 32.25
CA VAL A 610 -86.02 20.20 33.10
C VAL A 610 -87.02 20.48 34.23
N ASN A 611 -87.06 21.69 34.81
CA ASN A 611 -87.97 22.01 35.93
C ASN A 611 -89.40 22.41 35.52
N TYR A 612 -89.86 22.05 34.32
CA TYR A 612 -91.26 22.25 33.97
C TYR A 612 -92.10 21.06 34.46
N PRO A 613 -93.17 21.28 35.25
CA PRO A 613 -94.03 20.18 35.67
C PRO A 613 -94.68 19.54 34.43
N GLN A 614 -94.47 18.24 34.26
CA GLN A 614 -95.25 17.39 33.37
C GLN A 614 -96.71 17.42 33.84
N GLY A 615 -97.47 18.37 33.34
CA GLY A 615 -98.88 18.52 33.64
C GLY A 615 -99.62 18.97 32.39
N SER A 616 -99.96 18.01 31.52
CA SER A 616 -101.09 18.01 30.55
C SER A 616 -100.84 17.34 29.19
N VAL A 617 -99.99 16.30 29.10
CA VAL A 617 -99.99 15.41 27.91
C VAL A 617 -100.87 14.15 28.11
N GLN A 618 -101.44 13.95 29.30
CA GLN A 618 -102.36 12.84 29.58
C GLN A 618 -103.81 13.07 29.05
N SER A 619 -104.10 14.19 28.38
CA SER A 619 -105.44 14.50 27.85
C SER A 619 -105.58 14.39 26.33
N VAL A 620 -104.53 14.02 25.59
CA VAL A 620 -104.60 13.80 24.13
C VAL A 620 -104.40 12.32 23.73
N LEU A 621 -103.77 11.49 24.58
CA LEU A 621 -103.63 10.04 24.33
C LEU A 621 -104.86 9.19 24.74
N ASN A 622 -105.89 9.79 25.34
CA ASN A 622 -107.13 9.09 25.74
C ASN A 622 -108.33 9.36 24.82
N LYS A 623 -108.11 9.81 23.58
CA LYS A 623 -109.19 10.11 22.63
C LYS A 623 -109.14 9.36 21.29
N GLU A 624 -108.24 8.39 21.14
CA GLU A 624 -108.27 7.42 20.04
C GLU A 624 -108.13 5.99 20.57
N GLU A 625 -109.20 5.49 21.20
CA GLU A 625 -109.62 4.08 21.16
C GLU A 625 -111.01 3.99 21.81
N PRO A 626 -112.08 3.88 20.99
CA PRO A 626 -112.70 2.56 20.90
C PRO A 626 -113.25 2.30 19.49
N ILE A 627 -112.39 1.90 18.56
CA ILE A 627 -112.83 1.25 17.30
C ILE A 627 -112.38 -0.23 17.28
N ILE A 628 -111.28 -0.56 17.97
CA ILE A 628 -110.76 -1.94 18.05
C ILE A 628 -111.61 -2.86 18.96
N SER A 629 -112.43 -2.32 19.86
CA SER A 629 -113.36 -3.11 20.68
C SER A 629 -114.71 -3.42 20.00
N LYS A 630 -115.04 -2.72 18.89
CA LYS A 630 -116.20 -3.03 18.04
C LYS A 630 -115.86 -3.98 16.89
N GLU A 631 -114.62 -3.99 16.41
CA GLU A 631 -114.16 -4.98 15.40
C GLU A 631 -113.96 -6.39 15.99
N LYS A 632 -113.49 -6.54 17.23
CA LYS A 632 -113.39 -7.86 17.89
C LYS A 632 -114.74 -8.46 18.32
N ALA A 633 -115.79 -7.65 18.44
CA ALA A 633 -117.16 -8.13 18.68
C ALA A 633 -117.91 -8.50 17.39
N VAL A 634 -117.48 -7.99 16.22
CA VAL A 634 -118.01 -8.35 14.90
C VAL A 634 -117.27 -9.55 14.30
N ILE A 635 -115.96 -9.70 14.55
CA ILE A 635 -115.17 -10.86 14.10
C ILE A 635 -115.52 -12.13 14.90
N ASN A 636 -115.79 -12.04 16.21
CA ASN A 636 -116.26 -13.19 17.01
C ASN A 636 -117.73 -13.58 16.77
N LYS A 637 -118.50 -12.74 16.04
CA LYS A 637 -119.89 -13.04 15.63
C LYS A 637 -120.00 -13.59 14.22
N ILE A 638 -118.90 -13.57 13.44
CA ILE A 638 -118.77 -14.19 12.10
C ILE A 638 -118.05 -15.55 12.18
N GLN A 639 -117.35 -15.88 13.28
CA GLN A 639 -116.75 -17.21 13.51
C GLN A 639 -117.62 -18.18 14.34
N SER A 640 -118.92 -17.90 14.51
CA SER A 640 -119.89 -18.86 15.08
C SER A 640 -121.23 -18.97 14.33
N LYS A 641 -121.34 -18.44 13.09
CA LYS A 641 -122.39 -18.80 12.13
C LYS A 641 -122.09 -18.31 10.71
#